data_AF-A0A1C4YSJ3-F1
#
_entry.id   AF-A0A1C4YSJ3-F1
#
_cell.length_a   1.000
_cell.length_b   1.000
_cell.length_c   1.000
_cell.angle_alpha   90.00
_cell.angle_beta   90.00
_cell.angle_gamma   90.00
#
_symmetry.space_group_name_H-M   'P 1'
#
loop_
_entity.id
_entity.type
_entity.pdbx_description
1 polymer ?
#
loop_
_entity_poly.entity_id
_entity_poly.type
_entity_poly.pdbx_seq_one_letter_code
_entity_poly.pdbx_strand_id
1 'polypeptide(L)'
;MRPVVLVHGLLGTPEAHFGACAPWWGHPVVPFNLPGHGPRHEAATDQTAVAVDDLCALVHAQRERPLLVGVSYLGAAVAFRAAEKAAGAVHGLVISGYSFTMAPDALERWLTAFTRMAREQQPSRAYFTQLHGEKWPRLISSTAEELRRGLLRVPDRADLEHLDLPVLLVNGALLEAERLAVQPAAQSGADVAVVAGAGHLVPRDCPRSFVAAVEEFSARIDQERTVFHERRRSTVPTASTPAPEAPTAAGGVPAAAQNRSDRPATTPDTASTAALPTSVERSPAAPPGKEPAPPRAAARHLLASYGVARVCSLPAAAIAGLSSHRLANRMDEADALDARWRAESRQVAEALTAVVPRLTDREQRRRTLDIRRLLHRGADLTEEQLAELAALPDAAGEIDGARRLRALHACRAEVTSGLAEEYEQARRAEQAVLAELGVDPGIVMSAQLTGANVAQNIRRFARDVAAGDANDKRSRTTEATLVNLISRSALKPSPFGRLVHTRPVLFTDAPDADAAESTTTPGPLRSVCRLPRQLVDWVERTLCRHPDLRHAVVLRRAPVVARARGGVALLVRGRDGTDQPASAERIVRADDDALLAAVLELPADQPISVPELHRRCAERSGVDFSALEAGVEELVESGVLAADLGVGEQEPAPMDRLTRLLPPDGDPRLRTVVGRLCDIETGFGAMGAEQREAALADVRTCVAELAELCDVPLPPMEAARSLIYEDLVTTQPRRESRATWKRHLPALSTLHGLVPLFDDDAHVRAIVADVVRRAFGPGPHRLLTLYSALSAPKMRALLMQRLRELSAPVPMELRGLQDAILGQAAVHDGAESTLDRGQLMEAVAGLPGWVTRWERVGWQVQRARETDQILVVNDVSVGYARAISRFCGAYELADPASAGFTGRVRADIARHDDPDAPLTDLCAVLGINSNIHPPLLDRHLRYPCGTPERWGGDAGISLEECWAEVDVPAGRLRLRHGRSGPALRLVPLNFLLNDLAPQFYRFLNFFGTGALANIAWWDRVDQRRPERNGIRRYPRVRLDDVVLARRAWKVPVSELPDLNGLSRLDTHRAVRRWRADVGLPEQVFCRSMTVPDPLVPRTNDEQESWSQRLQKFPTSGERKPALVDFASVTSVSSWLRTLRRGTTELTFQECLPEVATGRAGDPGGHVTEFTIETTSEAG
;
A
#
# COMPACT_ATOMS: atom_id res chain seq x y z
N MET A 1 8.08 33.68 -38.76
CA MET A 1 7.73 32.41 -38.08
C MET A 1 8.79 32.19 -37.03
N ARG A 2 8.37 31.99 -35.79
CA ARG A 2 9.26 31.93 -34.65
C ARG A 2 10.13 30.67 -34.71
N PRO A 3 11.47 30.78 -34.57
CA PRO A 3 12.35 29.62 -34.59
C PRO A 3 12.26 28.83 -33.27
N VAL A 4 12.41 27.50 -33.36
CA VAL A 4 12.53 26.59 -32.21
C VAL A 4 13.98 26.12 -32.12
N VAL A 5 14.66 26.43 -31.02
CA VAL A 5 16.06 26.03 -30.80
C VAL A 5 16.10 24.77 -29.94
N LEU A 6 16.69 23.70 -30.48
CA LEU A 6 16.68 22.36 -29.86
C LEU A 6 18.02 22.03 -29.23
N VAL A 7 18.03 21.85 -27.91
CA VAL A 7 19.20 21.51 -27.10
C VAL A 7 19.09 20.06 -26.63
N HIS A 8 19.97 19.20 -27.16
CA HIS A 8 19.95 17.77 -26.84
C HIS A 8 20.53 17.48 -25.44
N GLY A 9 20.30 16.25 -24.97
CA GLY A 9 20.74 15.78 -23.64
C GLY A 9 22.15 15.21 -23.62
N LEU A 10 22.57 14.75 -22.44
CA LEU A 10 23.83 14.04 -22.24
C LEU A 10 23.86 12.73 -23.05
N LEU A 11 24.99 12.42 -23.70
CA LEU A 11 25.17 11.28 -24.63
C LEU A 11 24.23 11.25 -25.85
N GLY A 12 23.62 12.40 -26.18
CA GLY A 12 22.84 12.60 -27.40
C GLY A 12 23.53 13.52 -28.39
N THR A 13 22.93 13.61 -29.58
CA THR A 13 23.15 14.64 -30.60
C THR A 13 21.79 15.21 -31.01
N PRO A 14 21.72 16.35 -31.72
CA PRO A 14 20.46 16.87 -32.23
C PRO A 14 19.72 15.83 -33.09
N GLU A 15 20.44 15.14 -33.96
CA GLU A 15 19.88 14.08 -34.81
C GLU A 15 19.34 12.91 -33.97
N ALA A 16 20.10 12.45 -32.97
CA ALA A 16 19.70 11.30 -32.16
C ALA A 16 18.47 11.58 -31.26
N HIS A 17 18.31 12.82 -30.78
CA HIS A 17 17.22 13.17 -29.87
C HIS A 17 16.01 13.78 -30.58
N PHE A 18 16.20 14.44 -31.73
CA PHE A 18 15.14 15.19 -32.40
C PHE A 18 14.98 14.84 -33.89
N GLY A 19 15.81 13.99 -34.49
CA GLY A 19 15.71 13.65 -35.91
C GLY A 19 14.32 13.12 -36.30
N ALA A 20 13.71 12.31 -35.43
CA ALA A 20 12.34 11.81 -35.61
C ALA A 20 11.25 12.90 -35.57
N CYS A 21 11.54 14.07 -35.01
CA CYS A 21 10.63 15.21 -34.97
C CYS A 21 10.63 16.03 -36.28
N ALA A 22 11.66 15.88 -37.13
CA ALA A 22 11.87 16.74 -38.31
C ALA A 22 10.63 16.87 -39.24
N PRO A 23 9.86 15.80 -39.54
CA PRO A 23 8.70 15.90 -40.43
C PRO A 23 7.51 16.66 -39.83
N TRP A 24 7.49 16.88 -38.52
CA TRP A 24 6.30 17.33 -37.79
C TRP A 24 6.31 18.82 -37.45
N TRP A 25 7.46 19.49 -37.58
CA TRP A 25 7.58 20.90 -37.24
C TRP A 25 6.93 21.80 -38.30
N GLY A 26 5.98 22.63 -37.88
CA GLY A 26 5.46 23.76 -38.64
C GLY A 26 6.29 25.04 -38.51
N HIS A 27 7.31 25.04 -37.64
CA HIS A 27 8.20 26.16 -37.37
C HIS A 27 9.65 25.90 -37.86
N PRO A 28 10.43 26.94 -38.19
CA PRO A 28 11.87 26.78 -38.44
C PRO A 28 12.58 26.23 -37.21
N VAL A 29 13.36 25.16 -37.38
CA VAL A 29 14.09 24.51 -36.29
C VAL A 29 15.58 24.76 -36.39
N VAL A 30 16.20 25.12 -35.28
CA VAL A 30 17.64 25.34 -35.17
C VAL A 30 18.24 24.34 -34.18
N PRO A 31 18.92 23.27 -34.64
CA PRO A 31 19.58 22.33 -33.73
C PRO A 31 20.81 22.97 -33.08
N PHE A 32 20.97 22.78 -31.77
CA PHE A 32 22.14 23.22 -31.02
C PHE A 32 22.97 22.01 -30.55
N ASN A 33 24.24 21.94 -30.97
CA ASN A 33 25.18 20.91 -30.55
C ASN A 33 25.93 21.36 -29.30
N LEU A 34 25.90 20.55 -28.23
CA LEU A 34 26.70 20.82 -27.02
C LEU A 34 28.21 20.65 -27.30
N PRO A 35 29.09 21.44 -26.65
CA PRO A 35 30.55 21.26 -26.73
C PRO A 35 30.95 19.81 -26.43
N GLY A 36 31.89 19.25 -27.21
CA GLY A 36 32.32 17.87 -27.06
C GLY A 36 31.39 16.80 -27.62
N HIS A 37 30.12 17.10 -27.90
CA HIS A 37 29.17 16.13 -28.45
C HIS A 37 29.22 16.03 -29.98
N GLY A 38 29.03 14.81 -30.48
CA GLY A 38 29.07 14.52 -31.91
C GLY A 38 30.39 15.00 -32.56
N PRO A 39 30.32 15.68 -33.72
CA PRO A 39 31.51 16.20 -34.40
C PRO A 39 32.09 17.46 -33.74
N ARG A 40 31.40 18.06 -32.75
CA ARG A 40 31.88 19.28 -32.08
C ARG A 40 33.05 18.94 -31.15
N HIS A 41 34.12 19.74 -31.22
CA HIS A 41 35.27 19.60 -30.33
C HIS A 41 34.92 19.99 -28.88
N GLU A 42 35.60 19.36 -27.93
CA GLU A 42 35.50 19.68 -26.50
C GLU A 42 36.07 21.08 -26.24
N ALA A 43 35.45 21.84 -25.33
CA ALA A 43 36.06 23.05 -24.79
C ALA A 43 37.19 22.67 -23.82
N ALA A 44 38.23 23.51 -23.73
CA ALA A 44 39.39 23.26 -22.87
C ALA A 44 39.03 23.20 -21.38
N THR A 45 38.03 23.97 -20.92
CA THR A 45 37.42 23.94 -19.58
C THR A 45 35.98 24.45 -19.64
N ASP A 46 35.17 24.10 -18.63
CA ASP A 46 33.82 24.64 -18.34
C ASP A 46 32.81 24.51 -19.50
N GLN A 47 32.60 23.27 -19.96
CA GLN A 47 31.79 22.94 -21.14
C GLN A 47 30.34 23.42 -21.02
N THR A 48 29.73 23.30 -19.83
CA THR A 48 28.37 23.80 -19.61
C THR A 48 28.29 25.33 -19.74
N ALA A 49 29.26 26.06 -19.18
CA ALA A 49 29.28 27.53 -19.25
C ALA A 49 29.44 28.02 -20.70
N VAL A 50 30.37 27.40 -21.44
CA VAL A 50 30.54 27.65 -22.88
C VAL A 50 29.25 27.33 -23.65
N ALA A 51 28.57 26.23 -23.34
CA ALA A 51 27.31 25.88 -23.99
C ALA A 51 26.21 26.92 -23.73
N VAL A 52 26.11 27.45 -22.50
CA VAL A 52 25.14 28.51 -22.16
C VAL A 52 25.47 29.80 -22.91
N ASP A 53 26.73 30.20 -22.97
CA ASP A 53 27.16 31.42 -23.67
C ASP A 53 26.93 31.34 -25.17
N ASP A 54 27.26 30.21 -25.80
CA ASP A 54 27.01 29.98 -27.22
C ASP A 54 25.52 29.94 -27.54
N LEU A 55 24.71 29.31 -26.67
CA LEU A 55 23.26 29.28 -26.83
C LEU A 55 22.67 30.69 -26.69
N CYS A 56 23.16 31.49 -25.74
CA CYS A 56 22.77 32.89 -25.61
C CYS A 56 23.14 33.68 -26.88
N ALA A 57 24.34 33.53 -27.41
CA ALA A 57 24.76 34.17 -28.65
C ALA A 57 23.86 33.76 -29.83
N LEU A 58 23.50 32.48 -29.93
CA LEU A 58 22.59 31.96 -30.93
C LEU A 58 21.18 32.56 -30.79
N VAL A 59 20.66 32.68 -29.57
CA VAL A 59 19.36 33.32 -29.27
C VAL A 59 19.35 34.77 -29.72
N HIS A 60 20.39 35.55 -29.40
CA HIS A 60 20.49 36.95 -29.79
C HIS A 60 20.70 37.16 -31.29
N ALA A 61 21.22 36.14 -32.00
CA ALA A 61 21.34 36.17 -33.45
C ALA A 61 20.01 35.88 -34.18
N GLN A 62 18.97 35.41 -33.49
CA GLN A 62 17.66 35.17 -34.10
C GLN A 62 16.91 36.48 -34.35
N ARG A 63 16.22 36.57 -35.50
CA ARG A 63 15.40 37.74 -35.85
C ARG A 63 14.12 37.85 -35.02
N GLU A 64 13.57 36.71 -34.60
CA GLU A 64 12.41 36.61 -33.72
C GLU A 64 12.82 35.89 -32.43
N ARG A 65 12.18 36.21 -31.30
CA ARG A 65 12.46 35.57 -30.00
C ARG A 65 12.22 34.06 -30.10
N PRO A 66 13.22 33.17 -30.00
CA PRO A 66 13.02 31.74 -30.19
C PRO A 66 12.28 31.09 -29.03
N LEU A 67 11.69 29.92 -29.29
CA LEU A 67 11.32 28.96 -28.24
C LEU A 67 12.52 28.06 -27.96
N LEU A 68 12.97 27.99 -26.70
CA LEU A 68 14.07 27.10 -26.32
C LEU A 68 13.53 25.75 -25.85
N VAL A 69 14.10 24.66 -26.36
CA VAL A 69 13.72 23.30 -25.98
C VAL A 69 14.95 22.56 -25.46
N GLY A 70 14.93 22.17 -24.18
CA GLY A 70 15.99 21.36 -23.56
C GLY A 70 15.50 19.97 -23.17
N VAL A 71 16.26 18.94 -23.54
CA VAL A 71 15.92 17.53 -23.23
C VAL A 71 16.93 16.93 -22.27
N SER A 72 16.44 16.09 -21.37
CA SER A 72 17.25 15.43 -20.32
C SER A 72 17.93 16.43 -19.40
N TYR A 73 18.63 15.95 -18.37
CA TYR A 73 19.19 16.81 -17.32
C TYR A 73 20.19 17.85 -17.82
N LEU A 74 21.09 17.48 -18.75
CA LEU A 74 22.09 18.42 -19.27
C LEU A 74 21.49 19.44 -20.25
N GLY A 75 20.70 18.97 -21.23
CA GLY A 75 20.09 19.86 -22.23
C GLY A 75 19.07 20.80 -21.62
N ALA A 76 18.27 20.32 -20.66
CA ALA A 76 17.36 21.13 -19.86
C ALA A 76 18.11 22.19 -19.04
N ALA A 77 19.19 21.82 -18.35
CA ALA A 77 19.97 22.78 -17.55
C ALA A 77 20.58 23.89 -18.43
N VAL A 78 21.18 23.54 -19.57
CA VAL A 78 21.75 24.52 -20.51
C VAL A 78 20.67 25.44 -21.07
N ALA A 79 19.54 24.89 -21.53
CA ALA A 79 18.43 25.69 -22.06
C ALA A 79 17.82 26.61 -20.99
N PHE A 80 17.65 26.13 -19.75
CA PHE A 80 17.12 26.91 -18.64
C PHE A 80 18.04 28.09 -18.29
N ARG A 81 19.34 27.83 -18.12
CA ARG A 81 20.30 28.88 -17.76
C ARG A 81 20.49 29.90 -18.90
N ALA A 82 20.40 29.47 -20.15
CA ALA A 82 20.39 30.39 -21.28
C ALA A 82 19.10 31.23 -21.32
N ALA A 83 17.93 30.66 -21.02
CA ALA A 83 16.67 31.39 -20.92
C ALA A 83 16.70 32.44 -19.79
N GLU A 84 17.28 32.08 -18.64
CA GLU A 84 17.50 32.97 -17.50
C GLU A 84 18.45 34.13 -17.87
N LYS A 85 19.59 33.82 -18.51
CA LYS A 85 20.60 34.82 -18.89
C LYS A 85 20.15 35.72 -20.05
N ALA A 86 19.36 35.20 -20.98
CA ALA A 86 18.81 35.93 -22.13
C ALA A 86 17.34 36.32 -21.91
N ALA A 87 16.96 36.62 -20.67
CA ALA A 87 15.61 37.02 -20.31
C ALA A 87 15.13 38.18 -21.18
N GLY A 88 13.93 38.05 -21.78
CA GLY A 88 13.38 39.03 -22.72
C GLY A 88 13.78 38.83 -24.18
N ALA A 89 14.80 38.02 -24.49
CA ALA A 89 15.13 37.60 -25.86
C ALA A 89 14.54 36.23 -26.23
N VAL A 90 14.04 35.47 -25.25
CA VAL A 90 13.40 34.15 -25.42
C VAL A 90 11.87 34.29 -25.33
N HIS A 91 11.14 33.53 -26.13
CA HIS A 91 9.67 33.54 -26.16
C HIS A 91 9.04 32.61 -25.11
N GLY A 92 9.65 31.45 -24.88
CA GLY A 92 9.25 30.47 -23.88
C GLY A 92 10.29 29.36 -23.76
N LEU A 93 10.22 28.59 -22.69
CA LEU A 93 11.12 27.48 -22.41
C LEU A 93 10.33 26.16 -22.35
N VAL A 94 10.78 25.14 -23.07
CA VAL A 94 10.26 23.79 -23.00
C VAL A 94 11.34 22.88 -22.45
N ILE A 95 10.98 22.07 -21.47
CA ILE A 95 11.87 21.10 -20.83
C ILE A 95 11.24 19.71 -20.97
N SER A 96 12.04 18.70 -21.29
CA SER A 96 11.55 17.34 -21.46
C SER A 96 12.43 16.28 -20.82
N GLY A 97 11.82 15.24 -20.28
CA GLY A 97 12.52 14.14 -19.60
C GLY A 97 13.24 14.62 -18.35
N TYR A 98 12.58 15.44 -17.53
CA TYR A 98 13.23 16.19 -16.45
C TYR A 98 12.43 16.19 -15.15
N SER A 99 13.14 16.31 -14.01
CA SER A 99 12.53 16.52 -12.70
C SER A 99 13.22 17.65 -11.92
N PHE A 100 12.43 18.67 -11.55
CA PHE A 100 12.84 19.76 -10.65
C PHE A 100 12.99 19.34 -9.18
N THR A 101 12.70 18.08 -8.84
CA THR A 101 12.88 17.52 -7.48
C THR A 101 14.09 16.62 -7.35
N MET A 102 14.86 16.43 -8.43
CA MET A 102 16.03 15.56 -8.42
C MET A 102 17.16 16.20 -7.61
N ALA A 103 17.65 15.51 -6.57
CA ALA A 103 18.82 15.97 -5.83
C ALA A 103 20.11 15.82 -6.67
N PRO A 104 21.04 16.78 -6.64
CA PRO A 104 22.31 16.70 -7.38
C PRO A 104 23.09 15.41 -7.12
N ASP A 105 23.18 14.98 -5.85
CA ASP A 105 23.86 13.72 -5.48
C ASP A 105 23.22 12.47 -6.11
N ALA A 106 21.90 12.51 -6.34
CA ALA A 106 21.20 11.41 -6.99
C ALA A 106 21.56 11.33 -8.48
N LEU A 107 21.65 12.48 -9.14
CA LEU A 107 22.10 12.57 -10.53
C LEU A 107 23.57 12.12 -10.67
N GLU A 108 24.46 12.53 -9.76
CA GLU A 108 25.87 12.07 -9.77
C GLU A 108 25.97 10.54 -9.64
N ARG A 109 25.19 9.95 -8.73
CA ARG A 109 25.12 8.47 -8.58
C ARG A 109 24.61 7.80 -9.85
N TRP A 110 23.63 8.39 -10.53
CA TRP A 110 23.11 7.88 -11.80
C TRP A 110 24.14 7.92 -12.91
N LEU A 111 24.85 9.04 -13.08
CA LEU A 111 25.93 9.16 -14.06
C LEU A 111 27.06 8.12 -13.82
N THR A 112 27.37 7.88 -12.55
CA THR A 112 28.37 6.87 -12.15
C THR A 112 27.89 5.45 -12.46
N ALA A 113 26.64 5.12 -12.13
CA ALA A 113 26.03 3.83 -12.43
C ALA A 113 25.89 3.59 -13.95
N PHE A 114 25.54 4.63 -14.71
CA PHE A 114 25.41 4.58 -16.15
C PHE A 114 26.75 4.29 -16.83
N THR A 115 27.84 4.91 -16.36
CA THR A 115 29.20 4.63 -16.85
C THR A 115 29.58 3.17 -16.65
N ARG A 116 29.23 2.59 -15.49
CA ARG A 116 29.47 1.17 -15.21
C ARG A 116 28.64 0.27 -16.13
N MET A 117 27.34 0.52 -16.23
CA MET A 117 26.43 -0.24 -17.09
C MET A 117 26.86 -0.21 -18.55
N ALA A 118 27.19 0.96 -19.09
CA ALA A 118 27.61 1.11 -20.49
C ALA A 118 28.97 0.43 -20.78
N ARG A 119 29.83 0.23 -19.77
CA ARG A 119 31.05 -0.60 -19.91
C ARG A 119 30.76 -2.10 -19.92
N GLU A 120 29.76 -2.53 -19.17
CA GLU A 120 29.36 -3.93 -19.03
C GLU A 120 28.48 -4.40 -20.21
N GLN A 121 27.78 -3.48 -20.90
CA GLN A 121 26.89 -3.79 -22.03
C GLN A 121 27.49 -3.39 -23.39
N GLN A 122 27.86 -4.39 -24.19
CA GLN A 122 28.49 -4.20 -25.50
C GLN A 122 27.66 -3.38 -26.52
N PRO A 123 26.32 -3.54 -26.64
CA PRO A 123 25.51 -2.74 -27.57
C PRO A 123 25.50 -1.24 -27.24
N SER A 124 25.35 -0.89 -25.96
CA SER A 124 25.35 0.50 -25.48
C SER A 124 26.70 1.17 -25.72
N ARG A 125 27.81 0.45 -25.49
CA ARG A 125 29.15 0.93 -25.80
C ARG A 125 29.32 1.23 -27.29
N ALA A 126 28.90 0.31 -28.17
CA ALA A 126 29.00 0.48 -29.61
C ALA A 126 28.20 1.70 -30.10
N TYR A 127 26.98 1.87 -29.60
CA TYR A 127 26.11 3.01 -29.92
C TYR A 127 26.74 4.36 -29.53
N PHE A 128 27.27 4.50 -28.32
CA PHE A 128 27.89 5.77 -27.90
C PHE A 128 29.24 6.02 -28.58
N THR A 129 30.03 4.98 -28.85
CA THR A 129 31.25 5.12 -29.67
C THR A 129 30.91 5.56 -31.10
N GLN A 130 29.81 5.11 -31.68
CA GLN A 130 29.35 5.59 -32.99
C GLN A 130 28.95 7.07 -32.94
N LEU A 131 28.22 7.50 -31.91
CA LEU A 131 27.73 8.88 -31.79
C LEU A 131 28.81 9.91 -31.45
N HIS A 132 29.81 9.51 -30.65
CA HIS A 132 30.75 10.45 -30.03
C HIS A 132 32.22 10.05 -30.19
N GLY A 133 32.52 8.90 -30.79
CA GLY A 133 33.87 8.34 -30.83
C GLY A 133 34.34 7.82 -29.46
N GLU A 134 35.62 7.48 -29.36
CA GLU A 134 36.24 6.97 -28.12
C GLU A 134 36.25 7.97 -26.94
N LYS A 135 35.85 9.23 -27.18
CA LYS A 135 35.74 10.28 -26.13
C LYS A 135 34.47 10.20 -25.29
N TRP A 136 33.45 9.41 -25.66
CA TRP A 136 32.17 9.39 -24.92
C TRP A 136 32.28 9.13 -23.40
N PRO A 137 33.21 8.29 -22.87
CA PRO A 137 33.34 8.10 -21.42
C PRO A 137 33.83 9.38 -20.71
N ARG A 138 34.60 10.23 -21.42
CA ARG A 138 35.07 11.51 -20.91
C ARG A 138 33.94 12.51 -20.81
N LEU A 139 32.93 12.47 -21.69
CA LEU A 139 31.75 13.34 -21.59
C LEU A 139 30.97 13.12 -20.29
N ILE A 140 30.79 11.87 -19.88
CA ILE A 140 30.12 11.56 -18.60
C ILE A 140 30.97 12.01 -17.42
N SER A 141 32.28 11.72 -17.47
CA SER A 141 33.20 12.02 -16.38
C SER A 141 33.36 13.54 -16.18
N SER A 142 33.43 14.32 -17.26
CA SER A 142 33.48 15.78 -17.23
C SER A 142 32.17 16.39 -16.73
N THR A 143 31.02 15.89 -17.17
CA THR A 143 29.71 16.35 -16.66
C THR A 143 29.54 16.06 -15.16
N ALA A 144 29.96 14.89 -14.70
CA ALA A 144 29.94 14.54 -13.27
C ALA A 144 30.90 15.43 -12.45
N GLU A 145 32.06 15.78 -13.01
CA GLU A 145 33.01 16.71 -12.39
C GLU A 145 32.45 18.13 -12.30
N GLU A 146 31.82 18.63 -13.36
CA GLU A 146 31.18 19.96 -13.36
C GLU A 146 30.03 20.02 -12.34
N LEU A 147 29.26 18.94 -12.19
CA LEU A 147 28.22 18.83 -11.17
C LEU A 147 28.83 18.89 -9.74
N ARG A 148 29.90 18.13 -9.50
CA ARG A 148 30.59 18.09 -8.19
C ARG A 148 31.23 19.42 -7.81
N ARG A 149 31.79 20.14 -8.79
CA ARG A 149 32.39 21.47 -8.62
C ARG A 149 31.35 22.60 -8.56
N GLY A 150 30.06 22.29 -8.76
CA GLY A 150 28.98 23.28 -8.80
C GLY A 150 28.98 24.16 -10.06
N LEU A 151 29.74 23.78 -11.09
CA LEU A 151 29.81 24.48 -12.39
C LEU A 151 28.60 24.15 -13.27
N LEU A 152 28.05 22.94 -13.15
CA LEU A 152 26.75 22.56 -13.69
C LEU A 152 25.71 22.61 -12.56
N ARG A 153 24.89 23.66 -12.54
CA ARG A 153 23.76 23.79 -11.60
C ARG A 153 22.43 23.43 -12.27
N VAL A 154 21.97 22.21 -11.98
CA VAL A 154 20.68 21.66 -12.42
C VAL A 154 19.51 22.46 -11.81
N PRO A 155 18.61 23.04 -12.63
CA PRO A 155 17.47 23.82 -12.12
C PRO A 155 16.55 23.06 -11.16
N ASP A 156 16.22 23.68 -10.04
CA ASP A 156 15.27 23.15 -9.05
C ASP A 156 13.92 23.90 -9.06
N ARG A 157 13.03 23.56 -8.11
CA ARG A 157 11.72 24.25 -7.99
C ARG A 157 11.85 25.74 -7.71
N ALA A 158 12.82 26.15 -6.89
CA ALA A 158 13.02 27.54 -6.57
C ALA A 158 13.47 28.30 -7.82
N ASP A 159 14.41 27.74 -8.60
CA ASP A 159 14.81 28.34 -9.88
C ASP A 159 13.60 28.51 -10.82
N LEU A 160 12.70 27.52 -10.90
CA LEU A 160 11.48 27.60 -11.72
C LEU A 160 10.50 28.68 -11.25
N GLU A 161 10.29 28.82 -9.95
CA GLU A 161 9.38 29.84 -9.38
C GLU A 161 9.86 31.28 -9.63
N HIS A 162 11.18 31.49 -9.73
CA HIS A 162 11.78 32.80 -9.95
C HIS A 162 11.99 33.13 -11.43
N LEU A 163 11.78 32.19 -12.35
CA LEU A 163 11.98 32.41 -13.77
C LEU A 163 10.83 33.25 -14.38
N ASP A 164 11.15 34.44 -14.88
CA ASP A 164 10.17 35.36 -15.46
C ASP A 164 9.85 35.07 -16.94
N LEU A 165 9.46 33.83 -17.25
CA LEU A 165 9.16 33.36 -18.60
C LEU A 165 8.14 32.19 -18.57
N PRO A 166 7.26 32.02 -19.57
CA PRO A 166 6.46 30.81 -19.70
C PRO A 166 7.33 29.55 -19.83
N VAL A 167 7.03 28.53 -19.02
CA VAL A 167 7.71 27.23 -19.05
C VAL A 167 6.71 26.10 -19.32
N LEU A 168 7.07 25.17 -20.20
CA LEU A 168 6.38 23.89 -20.39
C LEU A 168 7.28 22.73 -19.96
N LEU A 169 6.79 21.84 -19.11
CA LEU A 169 7.40 20.53 -18.85
C LEU A 169 6.66 19.45 -19.65
N VAL A 170 7.36 18.76 -20.56
CA VAL A 170 6.83 17.64 -21.35
C VAL A 170 7.52 16.34 -20.94
N ASN A 171 6.86 15.51 -20.15
CA ASN A 171 7.45 14.27 -19.63
C ASN A 171 6.75 13.02 -20.17
N GLY A 172 7.50 11.92 -20.26
CA GLY A 172 6.97 10.62 -20.64
C GLY A 172 6.19 9.95 -19.50
N ALA A 173 5.20 9.14 -19.85
CA ALA A 173 4.40 8.39 -18.89
C ALA A 173 5.08 7.09 -18.39
N LEU A 174 6.06 6.56 -19.14
CA LEU A 174 6.66 5.25 -18.87
C LEU A 174 7.63 5.25 -17.67
N LEU A 175 8.24 6.40 -17.35
CA LEU A 175 9.15 6.52 -16.21
C LEU A 175 8.47 7.21 -15.03
N GLU A 176 8.38 6.49 -13.91
CA GLU A 176 7.68 6.95 -12.71
C GLU A 176 8.21 8.30 -12.20
N ALA A 177 9.54 8.49 -12.16
CA ALA A 177 10.16 9.72 -11.68
C ALA A 177 9.74 10.97 -12.47
N GLU A 178 9.57 10.83 -13.79
CA GLU A 178 9.20 11.93 -14.69
C GLU A 178 7.70 12.18 -14.67
N ARG A 179 6.90 11.12 -14.61
CA ARG A 179 5.45 11.23 -14.41
C ARG A 179 5.10 11.93 -13.09
N LEU A 180 5.83 11.62 -12.02
CA LEU A 180 5.62 12.24 -10.71
C LEU A 180 6.15 13.69 -10.63
N ALA A 181 7.13 14.07 -11.46
CA ALA A 181 7.69 15.42 -11.48
C ALA A 181 6.72 16.50 -12.00
N VAL A 182 5.68 16.08 -12.73
CA VAL A 182 4.65 16.94 -13.36
C VAL A 182 3.89 17.77 -12.33
N GLN A 183 3.41 17.15 -11.25
CA GLN A 183 2.61 17.84 -10.24
C GLN A 183 3.42 18.94 -9.53
N PRO A 184 4.64 18.67 -9.03
CA PRO A 184 5.57 19.69 -8.53
C PRO A 184 5.82 20.86 -9.49
N ALA A 185 6.05 20.59 -10.77
CA ALA A 185 6.32 21.63 -11.77
C ALA A 185 5.10 22.51 -12.02
N ALA A 186 3.91 21.92 -12.09
CA ALA A 186 2.65 22.66 -12.20
C ALA A 186 2.40 23.57 -10.98
N GLN A 187 2.67 23.07 -9.78
CA GLN A 187 2.61 23.86 -8.54
C GLN A 187 3.62 25.01 -8.54
N SER A 188 4.78 24.82 -9.16
CA SER A 188 5.85 25.81 -9.26
C SER A 188 5.64 26.81 -10.41
N GLY A 189 4.72 26.55 -11.34
CA GLY A 189 4.26 27.53 -12.34
C GLY A 189 4.49 27.21 -13.79
N ALA A 190 4.94 25.99 -14.08
CA ALA A 190 5.03 25.49 -15.44
C ALA A 190 3.67 25.01 -15.95
N ASP A 191 3.42 25.19 -17.24
CA ASP A 191 2.52 24.33 -18.00
C ASP A 191 3.11 22.92 -18.03
N VAL A 192 2.25 21.91 -18.06
CA VAL A 192 2.70 20.52 -18.02
C VAL A 192 1.96 19.64 -19.03
N ALA A 193 2.70 18.75 -19.67
CA ALA A 193 2.18 17.74 -20.58
C ALA A 193 2.80 16.37 -20.25
N VAL A 194 1.97 15.33 -20.23
CA VAL A 194 2.41 13.95 -20.04
C VAL A 194 2.09 13.17 -21.30
N VAL A 195 3.12 12.62 -21.93
CA VAL A 195 2.99 11.90 -23.21
C VAL A 195 2.94 10.39 -22.93
N ALA A 196 1.79 9.79 -23.22
CA ALA A 196 1.59 8.35 -23.14
C ALA A 196 2.53 7.62 -24.13
N GLY A 197 3.06 6.46 -23.74
CA GLY A 197 3.98 5.68 -24.58
C GLY A 197 5.43 6.21 -24.65
N ALA A 198 5.73 7.34 -24.03
CA ALA A 198 7.09 7.91 -23.98
C ALA A 198 7.79 7.64 -22.64
N GLY A 199 9.11 7.40 -22.68
CA GLY A 199 10.00 7.36 -21.53
C GLY A 199 10.78 8.66 -21.37
N HIS A 200 12.07 8.55 -21.04
CA HIS A 200 12.96 9.70 -20.78
C HIS A 200 13.12 10.65 -21.97
N LEU A 201 13.13 10.10 -23.19
CA LEU A 201 13.42 10.84 -24.41
C LEU A 201 12.13 11.01 -25.22
N VAL A 202 11.17 11.76 -24.67
CA VAL A 202 9.87 12.04 -25.32
C VAL A 202 9.95 12.44 -26.80
N PRO A 203 10.85 13.33 -27.26
CA PRO A 203 10.96 13.67 -28.69
C PRO A 203 11.39 12.50 -29.59
N ARG A 204 12.03 11.46 -29.03
CA ARG A 204 12.39 10.24 -29.74
C ARG A 204 11.27 9.20 -29.66
N ASP A 205 10.68 9.03 -28.48
CA ASP A 205 9.72 7.96 -28.22
C ASP A 205 8.33 8.27 -28.83
N CYS A 206 7.92 9.54 -28.80
CA CYS A 206 6.62 10.00 -29.32
C CYS A 206 6.76 11.35 -30.05
N PRO A 207 7.46 11.40 -31.20
CA PRO A 207 7.87 12.64 -31.86
C PRO A 207 6.69 13.54 -32.25
N ARG A 208 5.61 12.97 -32.79
CA ARG A 208 4.41 13.74 -33.21
C ARG A 208 3.73 14.42 -32.02
N SER A 209 3.51 13.68 -30.93
CA SER A 209 2.87 14.19 -29.72
C SER A 209 3.74 15.24 -29.01
N PHE A 210 5.07 15.04 -29.03
CA PHE A 210 6.02 16.01 -28.51
C PHE A 210 5.95 17.35 -29.27
N VAL A 211 6.04 17.31 -30.61
CA VAL A 211 5.97 18.51 -31.44
C VAL A 211 4.63 19.22 -31.28
N ALA A 212 3.51 18.48 -31.28
CA ALA A 212 2.19 19.05 -31.06
C ALA A 212 2.09 19.81 -29.72
N ALA A 213 2.63 19.23 -28.63
CA ALA A 213 2.63 19.88 -27.32
C ALA A 213 3.48 21.17 -27.30
N VAL A 214 4.60 21.18 -28.02
CA VAL A 214 5.49 22.36 -28.15
C VAL A 214 4.80 23.48 -28.93
N GLU A 215 4.15 23.15 -30.06
CA GLU A 215 3.47 24.13 -30.91
C GLU A 215 2.22 24.70 -30.24
N GLU A 216 1.42 23.84 -29.59
CA GLU A 216 0.26 24.28 -28.80
C GLU A 216 0.69 25.24 -27.69
N PHE A 217 1.80 24.94 -27.01
CA PHE A 217 2.34 25.83 -25.99
C PHE A 217 2.79 27.18 -26.56
N SER A 218 3.51 27.19 -27.69
CA SER A 218 3.89 28.43 -28.38
C SER A 218 2.65 29.28 -28.72
N ALA A 219 1.60 28.66 -29.27
CA ALA A 219 0.35 29.36 -29.57
C ALA A 219 -0.35 29.91 -28.31
N ARG A 220 -0.30 29.18 -27.19
CA ARG A 220 -0.85 29.64 -25.91
C ARG A 220 -0.06 30.80 -25.30
N ILE A 221 1.26 30.87 -25.52
CA ILE A 221 2.06 32.05 -25.13
C ILE A 221 1.59 33.28 -25.91
N ASP A 222 1.45 33.17 -27.23
CA ASP A 222 0.99 34.29 -28.08
C ASP A 222 -0.42 34.80 -27.71
N GLN A 223 -1.24 33.94 -27.11
CA GLN A 223 -2.60 34.27 -26.66
C GLN A 223 -2.67 34.67 -25.17
N GLU A 224 -1.53 34.70 -24.47
CA GLU A 224 -1.45 34.95 -23.02
C GLU A 224 -2.31 33.97 -22.18
N ARG A 225 -2.36 32.70 -22.59
CA ARG A 225 -3.17 31.62 -21.98
C ARG A 225 -2.35 30.53 -21.27
N THR A 226 -1.12 30.85 -20.86
CA THR A 226 -0.27 29.92 -20.09
C THR A 226 -0.42 30.15 -18.59
N VAL A 227 0.00 29.16 -17.78
CA VAL A 227 -0.02 29.25 -16.31
C VAL A 227 0.74 30.49 -15.82
N PHE A 228 1.84 30.83 -16.48
CA PHE A 228 2.62 32.05 -16.24
C PHE A 228 1.78 33.34 -16.37
N HIS A 229 1.02 33.49 -17.46
CA HIS A 229 0.18 34.69 -17.69
C HIS A 229 -1.00 34.75 -16.73
N GLU A 230 -1.57 33.62 -16.34
CA GLU A 230 -2.63 33.55 -15.32
C GLU A 230 -2.12 34.02 -13.94
N ARG A 231 -0.91 33.63 -13.56
CA ARG A 231 -0.25 34.10 -12.33
C ARG A 231 0.02 35.60 -12.34
N ARG A 232 0.53 36.15 -13.45
CA ARG A 232 0.76 37.60 -13.58
C ARG A 232 -0.54 38.41 -13.53
N ARG A 233 -1.62 37.91 -14.11
CA ARG A 233 -2.93 38.57 -14.04
C ARG A 233 -3.53 38.58 -12.63
N SER A 234 -3.22 37.58 -11.81
CA SER A 234 -3.70 37.48 -10.44
C SER A 234 -2.87 38.26 -9.42
N THR A 235 -1.67 38.74 -9.79
CA THR A 235 -0.80 39.56 -8.93
C THR A 235 -0.88 41.07 -9.20
N VAL A 236 -1.58 41.53 -10.24
CA VAL A 236 -1.88 42.96 -10.47
C VAL A 236 -3.11 43.36 -9.63
N PRO A 237 -3.01 44.34 -8.72
CA PRO A 237 -4.18 44.89 -8.03
C PRO A 237 -5.08 45.58 -9.06
N THR A 238 -6.29 45.08 -9.26
CA THR A 238 -7.29 45.72 -10.12
C THR A 238 -7.64 47.10 -9.55
N ALA A 239 -7.29 48.15 -10.30
CA ALA A 239 -7.84 49.48 -10.09
C ALA A 239 -9.36 49.41 -10.24
N SER A 240 -10.06 49.81 -9.19
CA SER A 240 -11.52 49.85 -9.09
C SER A 240 -12.11 50.74 -10.19
N THR A 241 -12.97 50.14 -11.02
CA THR A 241 -13.88 50.87 -11.93
C THR A 241 -15.29 50.80 -11.33
N PRO A 242 -16.08 51.87 -11.36
CA PRO A 242 -17.11 52.16 -10.35
C PRO A 242 -18.41 51.40 -10.57
N ALA A 243 -19.09 51.11 -9.47
CA ALA A 243 -20.45 50.57 -9.44
C ALA A 243 -21.48 51.59 -9.94
N PRO A 244 -22.62 51.13 -10.50
CA PRO A 244 -23.62 52.01 -11.09
C PRO A 244 -24.44 52.74 -10.03
N GLU A 245 -24.86 53.96 -10.39
CA GLU A 245 -25.64 54.91 -9.61
C GLU A 245 -26.98 54.34 -9.14
N ALA A 246 -27.31 54.63 -7.87
CA ALA A 246 -28.68 54.65 -7.36
C ALA A 246 -28.94 56.05 -6.76
N PRO A 247 -30.17 56.59 -6.87
CA PRO A 247 -30.42 58.03 -6.77
C PRO A 247 -30.38 58.56 -5.33
N THR A 248 -29.86 59.78 -5.22
CA THR A 248 -29.94 60.73 -4.10
C THR A 248 -31.36 60.85 -3.54
N ALA A 249 -31.59 60.92 -2.23
CA ALA A 249 -31.49 62.12 -1.37
C ALA A 249 -32.06 61.72 0.02
N ALA A 250 -31.83 62.32 1.18
CA ALA A 250 -31.03 63.43 1.70
C ALA A 250 -30.81 63.07 3.19
N GLY A 251 -29.62 63.26 3.77
CA GLY A 251 -29.36 64.42 4.62
C GLY A 251 -29.06 63.97 6.06
N GLY A 252 -27.97 64.49 6.66
CA GLY A 252 -27.71 64.38 8.11
C GLY A 252 -26.37 63.75 8.52
N VAL A 253 -25.31 64.53 8.40
CA VAL A 253 -23.96 64.41 8.99
C VAL A 253 -24.02 64.95 10.45
N PRO A 254 -23.04 64.74 11.38
CA PRO A 254 -22.09 63.64 11.65
C PRO A 254 -21.95 63.28 13.15
N ALA A 255 -21.00 62.38 13.45
CA ALA A 255 -19.90 62.53 14.43
C ALA A 255 -19.74 61.24 15.28
N ALA A 256 -18.63 60.50 15.09
CA ALA A 256 -17.40 60.56 15.92
C ALA A 256 -17.63 59.96 17.33
N ALA A 257 -16.77 59.16 17.95
CA ALA A 257 -15.34 58.90 17.81
C ALA A 257 -15.07 57.56 18.55
N GLN A 258 -14.19 56.72 18.03
CA GLN A 258 -12.89 56.40 18.64
C GLN A 258 -12.90 55.82 20.08
N ASN A 259 -12.51 54.55 20.10
CA ASN A 259 -11.34 54.01 20.80
C ASN A 259 -11.37 53.70 22.31
N ARG A 260 -10.70 52.57 22.57
CA ARG A 260 -9.97 52.14 23.77
C ARG A 260 -10.84 51.54 24.87
N SER A 261 -10.77 50.22 25.04
CA SER A 261 -9.72 49.51 25.82
C SER A 261 -9.68 50.00 27.26
N ASP A 262 -10.27 49.26 28.19
CA ASP A 262 -9.49 48.31 28.97
C ASP A 262 -10.38 47.53 29.96
N ARG A 263 -9.96 46.27 30.13
CA ARG A 263 -10.27 45.32 31.21
C ARG A 263 -10.00 45.91 32.63
N PRO A 264 -10.20 45.18 33.76
CA PRO A 264 -10.83 43.87 33.96
C PRO A 264 -11.78 43.77 35.20
N ALA A 265 -12.44 42.61 35.29
CA ALA A 265 -12.74 41.77 36.46
C ALA A 265 -13.02 42.40 37.84
N THR A 266 -14.17 42.04 38.41
CA THR A 266 -14.29 41.20 39.63
C THR A 266 -15.76 40.92 39.95
N THR A 267 -16.08 39.65 40.16
CA THR A 267 -17.25 39.10 40.90
C THR A 267 -17.10 39.41 42.42
N PRO A 268 -17.98 39.02 43.38
CA PRO A 268 -19.16 38.13 43.30
C PRO A 268 -20.40 38.53 44.17
N ASP A 269 -21.46 37.75 43.97
CA ASP A 269 -22.38 37.17 44.98
C ASP A 269 -23.45 37.96 45.77
N THR A 270 -24.64 37.32 45.74
CA THR A 270 -25.62 37.04 46.81
C THR A 270 -27.04 37.64 46.72
N ALA A 271 -27.96 36.71 46.43
CA ALA A 271 -29.14 36.32 47.21
C ALA A 271 -30.39 37.22 47.30
N SER A 272 -31.44 36.73 46.61
CA SER A 272 -32.76 36.35 47.14
C SER A 272 -33.64 37.40 47.84
N THR A 273 -34.83 37.67 47.29
CA THR A 273 -36.12 37.35 47.95
C THR A 273 -37.33 37.58 47.03
N ALA A 274 -38.36 36.77 47.28
CA ALA A 274 -39.55 36.53 46.48
C ALA A 274 -40.63 37.63 46.53
N ALA A 275 -41.47 37.71 45.49
CA ALA A 275 -42.93 37.52 45.59
C ALA A 275 -43.65 37.89 44.26
N LEU A 276 -44.40 36.94 43.74
CA LEU A 276 -45.42 37.03 42.67
C LEU A 276 -46.71 37.70 43.24
N PRO A 277 -47.63 38.29 42.43
CA PRO A 277 -48.54 37.45 41.63
C PRO A 277 -49.15 38.03 40.32
N THR A 278 -49.45 37.06 39.43
CA THR A 278 -50.65 36.92 38.57
C THR A 278 -51.04 37.98 37.55
N SER A 279 -51.02 37.60 36.27
CA SER A 279 -52.23 37.35 35.43
C SER A 279 -51.79 36.84 34.03
N VAL A 280 -51.94 35.54 33.75
CA VAL A 280 -52.91 34.93 32.81
C VAL A 280 -52.84 35.48 31.38
N GLU A 281 -52.14 34.77 30.50
CA GLU A 281 -52.49 34.69 29.07
C GLU A 281 -52.35 33.25 28.56
N ARG A 282 -53.28 32.88 27.68
CA ARG A 282 -53.58 31.52 27.23
C ARG A 282 -52.60 31.06 26.15
N SER A 283 -52.16 29.82 26.31
CA SER A 283 -51.37 29.04 25.35
C SER A 283 -52.24 28.42 24.25
N PRO A 284 -51.82 28.36 22.96
CA PRO A 284 -52.34 27.42 21.99
C PRO A 284 -51.53 26.12 21.98
N ALA A 285 -52.28 25.02 21.88
CA ALA A 285 -51.87 23.62 22.05
C ALA A 285 -50.64 23.15 21.27
N ALA A 286 -49.78 22.41 21.97
CA ALA A 286 -48.74 21.55 21.40
C ALA A 286 -49.36 20.29 20.76
N PRO A 287 -48.79 19.75 19.66
CA PRO A 287 -49.18 18.45 19.13
C PRO A 287 -48.77 17.34 20.12
N PRO A 288 -49.51 16.23 20.19
CA PRO A 288 -49.28 15.17 21.17
C PRO A 288 -47.88 14.58 21.00
N GLY A 289 -47.12 14.59 22.09
CA GLY A 289 -45.81 13.96 22.16
C GLY A 289 -45.92 12.49 21.79
N LYS A 290 -45.13 12.06 20.81
CA LYS A 290 -44.78 10.65 20.67
C LYS A 290 -44.08 10.24 21.96
N GLU A 291 -44.69 9.31 22.69
CA GLU A 291 -44.02 8.56 23.74
C GLU A 291 -42.63 8.14 23.23
N PRO A 292 -41.56 8.28 24.05
CA PRO A 292 -40.29 7.68 23.72
C PRO A 292 -40.55 6.20 23.50
N ALA A 293 -40.27 5.72 22.28
CA ALA A 293 -40.36 4.31 21.98
C ALA A 293 -39.58 3.54 23.05
N PRO A 294 -40.11 2.43 23.59
CA PRO A 294 -39.41 1.65 24.59
C PRO A 294 -38.00 1.33 24.08
N PRO A 295 -36.97 1.28 24.95
CA PRO A 295 -35.63 0.94 24.53
C PRO A 295 -35.69 -0.36 23.74
N ARG A 296 -35.39 -0.25 22.44
CA ARG A 296 -35.41 -1.39 21.51
C ARG A 296 -34.52 -2.45 22.14
N ALA A 297 -35.07 -3.63 22.44
CA ALA A 297 -34.32 -4.73 23.02
C ALA A 297 -33.00 -4.89 22.26
N ALA A 298 -31.88 -5.04 22.98
CA ALA A 298 -30.56 -5.16 22.37
C ALA A 298 -30.61 -6.17 21.21
N ALA A 299 -30.24 -5.72 20.01
CA ALA A 299 -30.27 -6.56 18.83
C ALA A 299 -29.47 -7.84 19.10
N ARG A 300 -30.15 -8.98 19.02
CA ARG A 300 -29.49 -10.28 19.14
C ARG A 300 -28.74 -10.52 17.84
N HIS A 301 -27.48 -10.93 17.94
CA HIS A 301 -26.69 -11.34 16.78
C HIS A 301 -26.50 -12.86 16.81
N LEU A 302 -26.51 -13.46 15.62
CA LEU A 302 -26.33 -14.89 15.41
C LEU A 302 -25.03 -15.14 14.65
N LEU A 303 -24.48 -16.34 14.81
CA LEU A 303 -23.37 -16.82 13.99
C LEU A 303 -23.89 -17.30 12.64
N ALA A 304 -23.23 -16.95 11.53
CA ALA A 304 -23.52 -17.50 10.21
C ALA A 304 -23.37 -19.03 10.20
N SER A 305 -23.96 -19.72 9.22
CA SER A 305 -23.86 -21.19 9.09
C SER A 305 -22.54 -21.71 8.50
N TYR A 306 -21.66 -20.79 8.09
CA TYR A 306 -20.41 -21.09 7.39
C TYR A 306 -19.23 -20.31 7.98
N GLY A 307 -18.02 -20.76 7.65
CA GLY A 307 -16.77 -20.04 7.87
C GLY A 307 -15.63 -20.66 7.06
N VAL A 308 -14.41 -20.17 7.27
CA VAL A 308 -13.18 -20.77 6.73
C VAL A 308 -12.13 -20.82 7.83
N ALA A 309 -11.46 -21.96 7.97
CA ALA A 309 -10.26 -22.10 8.77
C ALA A 309 -9.03 -21.94 7.88
N ARG A 310 -8.07 -21.12 8.30
CA ARG A 310 -6.75 -20.95 7.72
C ARG A 310 -5.75 -21.61 8.65
N VAL A 311 -5.09 -22.65 8.18
CA VAL A 311 -4.27 -23.55 9.02
C VAL A 311 -2.84 -23.51 8.50
N CYS A 312 -1.91 -23.12 9.37
CA CYS A 312 -0.48 -23.21 9.15
C CYS A 312 -0.07 -24.64 8.77
N SER A 313 0.84 -24.80 7.80
CA SER A 313 1.23 -26.13 7.32
C SER A 313 2.30 -26.80 8.18
N LEU A 314 3.08 -26.02 8.95
CA LEU A 314 3.99 -26.57 9.96
C LEU A 314 3.35 -26.46 11.35
N PRO A 315 3.56 -27.44 12.25
CA PRO A 315 3.12 -27.33 13.63
C PRO A 315 3.90 -26.24 14.36
N ALA A 316 3.29 -25.61 15.37
CA ALA A 316 3.96 -24.58 16.17
C ALA A 316 5.26 -25.10 16.84
N ALA A 317 5.31 -26.40 17.14
CA ALA A 317 6.48 -27.09 17.69
C ALA A 317 7.72 -27.02 16.78
N ALA A 318 7.55 -26.82 15.46
CA ALA A 318 8.68 -26.65 14.53
C ALA A 318 9.54 -25.41 14.88
N ILE A 319 8.96 -24.42 15.58
CA ILE A 319 9.68 -23.24 16.06
C ILE A 319 10.46 -23.52 17.34
N ALA A 320 10.01 -24.45 18.18
CA ALA A 320 10.70 -24.77 19.43
C ALA A 320 12.13 -25.31 19.19
N GLY A 321 12.35 -26.00 18.07
CA GLY A 321 13.68 -26.46 17.65
C GLY A 321 14.63 -25.35 17.18
N LEU A 322 14.14 -24.11 17.01
CA LEU A 322 14.94 -22.96 16.62
C LEU A 322 15.41 -22.10 17.80
N SER A 323 15.18 -22.56 19.04
CA SER A 323 15.44 -21.77 20.25
C SER A 323 16.28 -22.57 21.25
N SER A 324 17.22 -21.89 21.93
CA SER A 324 18.06 -22.49 22.96
C SER A 324 17.82 -21.85 24.32
N HIS A 325 16.84 -22.39 25.07
CA HIS A 325 16.55 -21.92 26.43
C HIS A 325 17.74 -22.10 27.39
N ARG A 326 18.55 -23.15 27.19
CA ARG A 326 19.78 -23.36 27.97
C ARG A 326 20.76 -22.20 27.80
N LEU A 327 21.05 -21.83 26.55
CA LEU A 327 21.95 -20.71 26.24
C LEU A 327 21.38 -19.40 26.76
N ALA A 328 20.09 -19.16 26.53
CA ALA A 328 19.37 -17.99 27.02
C ALA A 328 19.49 -17.83 28.55
N ASN A 329 19.22 -18.90 29.31
CA ASN A 329 19.30 -18.89 30.77
C ASN A 329 20.73 -18.62 31.26
N ARG A 330 21.76 -19.21 30.62
CA ARG A 330 23.16 -18.95 30.97
C ARG A 330 23.60 -17.52 30.65
N MET A 331 23.12 -16.93 29.56
CA MET A 331 23.36 -15.52 29.27
C MET A 331 22.72 -14.62 30.34
N ASP A 332 21.46 -14.90 30.71
CA ASP A 332 20.76 -14.13 31.74
C ASP A 332 21.45 -14.26 33.11
N GLU A 333 21.94 -15.45 33.45
CA GLU A 333 22.73 -15.68 34.66
C GLU A 333 24.05 -14.88 34.63
N ALA A 334 24.78 -14.91 33.51
CA ALA A 334 26.00 -14.12 33.33
C ALA A 334 25.73 -12.62 33.50
N ASP A 335 24.64 -12.13 32.91
CA ASP A 335 24.25 -10.71 32.99
C ASP A 335 23.81 -10.31 34.41
N ALA A 336 23.10 -11.19 35.11
CA ALA A 336 22.74 -10.98 36.52
C ALA A 336 23.98 -10.94 37.43
N LEU A 337 24.96 -11.81 37.18
CA LEU A 337 26.24 -11.80 37.90
C LEU A 337 27.08 -10.55 37.57
N ASP A 338 27.09 -10.09 36.32
CA ASP A 338 27.74 -8.83 35.93
C ASP A 338 27.10 -7.62 36.61
N ALA A 339 25.77 -7.58 36.73
CA ALA A 339 25.06 -6.54 37.46
C ALA A 339 25.40 -6.55 38.96
N ARG A 340 25.44 -7.74 39.58
CA ARG A 340 25.88 -7.92 40.97
C ARG A 340 27.32 -7.48 41.17
N TRP A 341 28.23 -7.84 40.26
CA TRP A 341 29.63 -7.41 40.30
C TRP A 341 29.75 -5.89 40.29
N ARG A 342 29.03 -5.19 39.41
CA ARG A 342 29.07 -3.71 39.36
C ARG A 342 28.55 -3.07 40.65
N ALA A 343 27.48 -3.62 41.23
CA ALA A 343 26.92 -3.12 42.48
C ALA A 343 27.90 -3.30 43.65
N GLU A 344 28.44 -4.51 43.82
CA GLU A 344 29.42 -4.82 44.87
C GLU A 344 30.75 -4.09 44.66
N SER A 345 31.19 -3.92 43.40
CA SER A 345 32.43 -3.18 43.08
C SER A 345 32.34 -1.72 43.51
N ARG A 346 31.19 -1.07 43.32
CA ARG A 346 30.97 0.30 43.80
C ARG A 346 31.01 0.38 45.32
N GLN A 347 30.36 -0.54 46.01
CA GLN A 347 30.38 -0.59 47.48
C GLN A 347 31.81 -0.77 48.02
N VAL A 348 32.59 -1.68 47.42
CA VAL A 348 33.98 -1.90 47.82
C VAL A 348 34.87 -0.70 47.46
N ALA A 349 34.66 -0.06 46.31
CA ALA A 349 35.39 1.16 45.96
C ALA A 349 35.13 2.31 46.95
N GLU A 350 33.90 2.42 47.46
CA GLU A 350 33.53 3.39 48.48
C GLU A 350 34.22 3.06 49.82
N ALA A 351 34.17 1.80 50.26
CA ALA A 351 34.89 1.34 51.46
C ALA A 351 36.41 1.61 51.37
N LEU A 352 37.02 1.37 50.20
CA LEU A 352 38.44 1.67 49.96
C LEU A 352 38.78 3.16 50.10
N THR A 353 37.82 4.08 49.99
CA THR A 353 38.05 5.51 50.19
C THR A 353 38.42 5.84 51.64
N ALA A 354 37.89 5.09 52.61
CA ALA A 354 38.23 5.23 54.02
C ALA A 354 39.60 4.61 54.37
N VAL A 355 40.00 3.58 53.62
CA VAL A 355 41.22 2.79 53.88
C VAL A 355 42.46 3.42 53.25
N VAL A 356 42.36 3.97 52.04
CA VAL A 356 43.50 4.54 51.29
C VAL A 356 44.31 5.60 52.07
N PRO A 357 43.73 6.52 52.87
CA PRO A 357 44.49 7.48 53.67
C PRO A 357 45.32 6.86 54.80
N ARG A 358 44.94 5.66 55.26
CA ARG A 358 45.57 4.96 56.39
C ARG A 358 46.79 4.12 55.98
N LEU A 359 47.00 3.91 54.68
CA LEU A 359 48.14 3.15 54.15
C LEU A 359 49.43 3.99 54.18
N THR A 360 50.42 3.54 54.94
CA THR A 360 51.72 4.22 55.12
C THR A 360 52.73 3.88 54.01
N ASP A 361 52.61 2.71 53.39
CA ASP A 361 53.42 2.34 52.23
C ASP A 361 52.90 3.05 50.96
N ARG A 362 53.78 3.84 50.33
CA ARG A 362 53.49 4.64 49.14
C ARG A 362 53.16 3.76 47.93
N GLU A 363 53.81 2.61 47.77
CA GLU A 363 53.57 1.73 46.63
C GLU A 363 52.24 0.98 46.79
N GLN A 364 51.98 0.42 47.98
CA GLN A 364 50.71 -0.21 48.32
C GLN A 364 49.53 0.77 48.14
N ARG A 365 49.68 2.01 48.64
CA ARG A 365 48.66 3.06 48.48
C ARG A 365 48.34 3.38 47.02
N ARG A 366 49.37 3.41 46.14
CA ARG A 366 49.17 3.64 44.70
C ARG A 366 48.36 2.51 44.07
N ARG A 367 48.73 1.25 44.32
CA ARG A 367 48.04 0.07 43.77
C ARG A 367 46.58 0.00 44.24
N THR A 368 46.32 0.24 45.53
CA THR A 368 44.95 0.29 46.08
C THR A 368 44.11 1.41 45.46
N LEU A 369 44.72 2.57 45.18
CA LEU A 369 44.03 3.66 44.47
C LEU A 369 43.64 3.26 43.04
N ASP A 370 44.49 2.52 42.34
CA ASP A 370 44.21 2.04 41.00
C ASP A 370 43.13 0.96 41.00
N ILE A 371 43.16 0.01 41.94
CA ILE A 371 42.09 -0.96 42.18
C ILE A 371 40.77 -0.25 42.50
N ARG A 372 40.79 0.75 43.38
CA ARG A 372 39.61 1.57 43.70
C ARG A 372 39.04 2.24 42.44
N ARG A 373 39.89 2.83 41.60
CA ARG A 373 39.47 3.47 40.34
C ARG A 373 38.88 2.46 39.36
N LEU A 374 39.39 1.23 39.32
CA LEU A 374 38.83 0.14 38.50
C LEU A 374 37.46 -0.28 39.04
N LEU A 375 37.36 -0.58 40.34
CA LEU A 375 36.11 -0.97 41.00
C LEU A 375 35.03 0.11 40.94
N HIS A 376 35.39 1.38 41.10
CA HIS A 376 34.47 2.51 40.94
C HIS A 376 33.89 2.58 39.52
N ARG A 377 34.68 2.21 38.50
CA ARG A 377 34.24 2.09 37.11
C ARG A 377 33.51 0.77 36.84
N GLY A 378 33.43 -0.14 37.81
CA GLY A 378 32.89 -1.49 37.66
C GLY A 378 33.72 -2.37 36.72
N ALA A 379 35.01 -2.05 36.53
CA ALA A 379 35.91 -2.84 35.69
C ALA A 379 36.27 -4.17 36.37
N ASP A 380 36.67 -5.14 35.56
CA ASP A 380 37.20 -6.40 36.08
C ASP A 380 38.57 -6.19 36.75
N LEU A 381 38.87 -7.04 37.73
CA LEU A 381 40.16 -7.12 38.40
C LEU A 381 40.87 -8.40 37.98
N THR A 382 42.21 -8.35 37.92
CA THR A 382 43.03 -9.55 37.78
C THR A 382 43.04 -10.35 39.08
N GLU A 383 43.38 -11.65 39.03
CA GLU A 383 43.56 -12.47 40.23
C GLU A 383 44.61 -11.89 41.19
N GLU A 384 45.66 -11.25 40.65
CA GLU A 384 46.67 -10.54 41.45
C GLU A 384 46.06 -9.35 42.18
N GLN A 385 45.25 -8.53 41.50
CA GLN A 385 44.56 -7.39 42.11
C GLN A 385 43.52 -7.83 43.16
N LEU A 386 42.86 -8.97 42.94
CA LEU A 386 41.94 -9.56 43.92
C LEU A 386 42.69 -10.09 45.15
N ALA A 387 43.88 -10.67 44.97
CA ALA A 387 44.74 -11.10 46.06
C ALA A 387 45.30 -9.91 46.85
N GLU A 388 45.73 -8.84 46.16
CA GLU A 388 46.17 -7.58 46.79
C GLU A 388 45.05 -6.94 47.61
N LEU A 389 43.82 -6.90 47.07
CA LEU A 389 42.64 -6.40 47.77
C LEU A 389 42.33 -7.22 49.04
N ALA A 390 42.50 -8.55 48.97
CA ALA A 390 42.28 -9.46 50.11
C ALA A 390 43.39 -9.38 51.17
N ALA A 391 44.59 -8.89 50.81
CA ALA A 391 45.75 -8.78 51.70
C ALA A 391 45.86 -7.43 52.43
N LEU A 392 44.94 -6.49 52.17
CA LEU A 392 44.95 -5.19 52.85
C LEU A 392 44.78 -5.35 54.37
N PRO A 393 45.54 -4.61 55.20
CA PRO A 393 45.47 -4.74 56.65
C PRO A 393 44.07 -4.41 57.14
N ASP A 394 43.38 -5.45 57.64
CA ASP A 394 42.03 -5.38 58.17
C ASP A 394 42.05 -4.67 59.54
N ALA A 395 42.10 -3.34 59.52
CA ALA A 395 41.77 -2.55 60.70
C ALA A 395 40.24 -2.53 60.85
N ALA A 396 39.69 -3.66 61.31
CA ALA A 396 38.35 -3.85 61.85
C ALA A 396 37.14 -3.90 60.89
N GLY A 397 37.16 -4.73 59.84
CA GLY A 397 35.93 -5.18 59.18
C GLY A 397 35.24 -4.16 58.26
N GLU A 398 35.93 -3.08 57.89
CA GLU A 398 35.38 -2.00 57.06
C GLU A 398 35.30 -2.35 55.55
N ILE A 399 35.98 -3.39 55.05
CA ILE A 399 35.91 -3.85 53.63
C ILE A 399 35.15 -5.18 53.52
N ASP A 400 33.93 -5.23 54.04
CA ASP A 400 33.06 -6.43 54.09
C ASP A 400 32.68 -7.01 52.69
N GLY A 401 33.05 -6.35 51.59
CA GLY A 401 32.76 -6.78 50.21
C GLY A 401 33.88 -7.52 49.48
N ALA A 402 35.13 -7.54 49.97
CA ALA A 402 36.26 -8.10 49.20
C ALA A 402 36.16 -9.63 48.97
N ARG A 403 35.76 -10.39 50.00
CA ARG A 403 35.50 -11.85 49.90
C ARG A 403 34.34 -12.14 48.94
N ARG A 404 33.29 -11.32 48.99
CA ARG A 404 32.13 -11.42 48.10
C ARG A 404 32.50 -11.13 46.65
N LEU A 405 33.32 -10.10 46.38
CA LEU A 405 33.84 -9.84 45.04
C LEU A 405 34.66 -11.00 44.50
N ARG A 406 35.56 -11.60 45.30
CA ARG A 406 36.34 -12.76 44.84
C ARG A 406 35.45 -13.96 44.50
N ALA A 407 34.46 -14.27 45.33
CA ALA A 407 33.49 -15.32 45.04
C ALA A 407 32.64 -15.03 43.79
N LEU A 408 32.23 -13.77 43.61
CA LEU A 408 31.53 -13.32 42.40
C LEU A 408 32.40 -13.39 41.15
N HIS A 409 33.68 -13.06 41.23
CA HIS A 409 34.62 -13.20 40.12
C HIS A 409 34.73 -14.66 39.66
N ALA A 410 34.93 -15.59 40.61
CA ALA A 410 34.99 -17.02 40.32
C ALA A 410 33.69 -17.55 39.67
N CYS A 411 32.54 -17.19 40.24
CA CYS A 411 31.23 -17.57 39.70
C CYS A 411 30.98 -16.98 38.29
N ARG A 412 31.37 -15.72 38.05
CA ARG A 412 31.32 -15.09 36.72
C ARG A 412 32.22 -15.81 35.72
N ALA A 413 33.45 -16.13 36.10
CA ALA A 413 34.38 -16.85 35.26
C ALA A 413 33.84 -18.24 34.90
N GLU A 414 33.24 -18.95 35.86
CA GLU A 414 32.60 -20.26 35.64
C GLU A 414 31.41 -20.16 34.67
N VAL A 415 30.46 -19.25 34.90
CA VAL A 415 29.26 -19.10 34.06
C VAL A 415 29.61 -18.60 32.65
N THR A 416 30.60 -17.73 32.52
CA THR A 416 31.04 -17.25 31.19
C THR A 416 31.97 -18.22 30.46
N SER A 417 32.61 -19.15 31.20
CA SER A 417 33.42 -20.21 30.61
C SER A 417 32.59 -21.10 29.69
N GLY A 418 33.07 -21.28 28.46
CA GLY A 418 32.40 -22.07 27.42
C GLY A 418 31.18 -21.40 26.77
N LEU A 419 30.78 -20.19 27.17
CA LEU A 419 29.59 -19.53 26.63
C LEU A 419 29.70 -19.26 25.11
N ALA A 420 30.89 -18.94 24.62
CA ALA A 420 31.15 -18.76 23.19
C ALA A 420 31.02 -20.07 22.39
N GLU A 421 31.45 -21.20 22.98
CA GLU A 421 31.30 -22.52 22.37
C GLU A 421 29.83 -22.93 22.34
N GLU A 422 29.10 -22.73 23.44
CA GLU A 422 27.66 -22.99 23.51
C GLU A 422 26.86 -22.14 22.53
N TYR A 423 27.25 -20.87 22.34
CA TYR A 423 26.65 -19.99 21.35
C TYR A 423 26.81 -20.56 19.92
N GLU A 424 28.03 -20.97 19.54
CA GLU A 424 28.26 -21.56 18.22
C GLU A 424 27.60 -22.94 18.08
N GLN A 425 27.51 -23.73 19.16
CA GLN A 425 26.76 -25.00 19.16
C GLN A 425 25.26 -24.76 18.95
N ALA A 426 24.65 -23.81 19.67
CA ALA A 426 23.25 -23.44 19.48
C ALA A 426 22.99 -22.95 18.06
N ARG A 427 23.87 -22.08 17.52
CA ARG A 427 23.77 -21.61 16.14
C ARG A 427 23.81 -22.77 15.14
N ARG A 428 24.75 -23.71 15.28
CA ARG A 428 24.84 -24.88 14.37
C ARG A 428 23.61 -25.78 14.49
N ALA A 429 23.09 -25.98 15.70
CA ALA A 429 21.86 -26.74 15.92
C ALA A 429 20.66 -26.08 15.23
N GLU A 430 20.47 -24.77 15.40
CA GLU A 430 19.44 -24.01 14.70
C GLU A 430 19.62 -24.06 13.19
N GLN A 431 20.85 -23.93 12.67
CA GLN A 431 21.14 -24.04 11.24
C GLN A 431 20.79 -25.43 10.69
N ALA A 432 21.04 -26.50 11.44
CA ALA A 432 20.66 -27.86 11.07
C ALA A 432 19.13 -28.00 10.97
N VAL A 433 18.38 -27.46 11.93
CA VAL A 433 16.91 -27.44 11.89
C VAL A 433 16.39 -26.61 10.72
N LEU A 434 16.97 -25.43 10.46
CA LEU A 434 16.62 -24.60 9.30
C LEU A 434 16.93 -25.30 7.97
N ALA A 435 18.03 -26.05 7.89
CA ALA A 435 18.40 -26.82 6.70
C ALA A 435 17.42 -27.98 6.46
N GLU A 436 17.07 -28.73 7.51
CA GLU A 436 16.11 -29.83 7.48
C GLU A 436 14.72 -29.35 7.05
N LEU A 437 14.16 -28.36 7.76
CA LEU A 437 12.85 -27.80 7.43
C LEU A 437 12.87 -27.04 6.11
N GLY A 438 14.00 -26.45 5.74
CA GLY A 438 14.14 -25.69 4.50
C GLY A 438 13.99 -26.53 3.24
N VAL A 439 14.38 -27.81 3.29
CA VAL A 439 14.24 -28.74 2.15
C VAL A 439 12.87 -29.43 2.10
N ASP A 440 11.97 -29.14 3.05
CA ASP A 440 10.58 -29.56 2.98
C ASP A 440 9.96 -29.13 1.64
N PRO A 441 9.29 -30.04 0.90
CA PRO A 441 8.71 -29.71 -0.40
C PRO A 441 7.75 -28.51 -0.35
N GLY A 442 6.95 -28.35 0.72
CA GLY A 442 6.04 -27.23 0.89
C GLY A 442 6.77 -25.90 1.03
N ILE A 443 7.88 -25.87 1.78
CA ILE A 443 8.75 -24.68 1.92
C ILE A 443 9.43 -24.34 0.59
N VAL A 444 10.07 -25.32 -0.06
CA VAL A 444 10.78 -25.12 -1.34
C VAL A 444 9.82 -24.61 -2.41
N MET A 445 8.66 -25.24 -2.56
CA MET A 445 7.65 -24.86 -3.55
C MET A 445 7.07 -23.47 -3.29
N SER A 446 6.86 -23.10 -2.02
CA SER A 446 6.41 -21.74 -1.66
C SER A 446 7.51 -20.70 -1.92
N ALA A 447 8.78 -21.06 -1.72
CA ALA A 447 9.92 -20.19 -2.01
C ALA A 447 10.04 -19.87 -3.52
N GLN A 448 9.67 -20.80 -4.40
CA GLN A 448 9.66 -20.59 -5.86
C GLN A 448 8.70 -19.47 -6.29
N LEU A 449 7.61 -19.25 -5.54
CA LEU A 449 6.66 -18.15 -5.78
C LEU A 449 7.21 -16.78 -5.34
N THR A 450 8.31 -16.75 -4.59
CA THR A 450 8.94 -15.50 -4.11
C THR A 450 10.02 -15.01 -5.07
N GLY A 451 10.67 -15.92 -5.81
CA GLY A 451 11.68 -15.60 -6.81
C GLY A 451 12.50 -16.81 -7.23
N ALA A 452 13.01 -16.78 -8.46
CA ALA A 452 13.67 -17.93 -9.11
C ALA A 452 14.84 -18.52 -8.29
N ASN A 453 15.67 -17.66 -7.70
CA ASN A 453 16.90 -18.10 -7.02
C ASN A 453 16.67 -18.54 -5.55
N VAL A 454 15.49 -18.30 -4.96
CA VAL A 454 15.28 -18.53 -3.51
C VAL A 454 15.34 -20.01 -3.18
N ALA A 455 14.66 -20.86 -3.95
CA ALA A 455 14.68 -22.31 -3.78
C ALA A 455 16.09 -22.90 -3.94
N GLN A 456 16.84 -22.44 -4.96
CA GLN A 456 18.23 -22.87 -5.18
C GLN A 456 19.13 -22.47 -4.00
N ASN A 457 18.95 -21.26 -3.46
CA ASN A 457 19.69 -20.77 -2.30
C ASN A 457 19.43 -21.62 -1.05
N ILE A 458 18.19 -22.06 -0.84
CA ILE A 458 17.80 -22.94 0.26
C ILE A 458 18.47 -24.32 0.13
N ARG A 459 18.40 -24.95 -1.05
CA ARG A 459 19.07 -26.24 -1.29
C ARG A 459 20.59 -26.14 -1.12
N ARG A 460 21.20 -25.04 -1.58
CA ARG A 460 22.63 -24.77 -1.34
C ARG A 460 22.93 -24.65 0.15
N PHE A 461 22.14 -23.85 0.87
CA PHE A 461 22.33 -23.66 2.31
C PHE A 461 22.29 -24.99 3.06
N ALA A 462 21.34 -25.87 2.76
CA ALA A 462 21.28 -27.19 3.39
C ALA A 462 22.55 -28.03 3.14
N ARG A 463 23.12 -27.99 1.93
CA ARG A 463 24.41 -28.64 1.63
C ARG A 463 25.58 -27.99 2.38
N ASP A 464 25.65 -26.67 2.39
CA ASP A 464 26.70 -25.93 3.08
C ASP A 464 26.65 -26.19 4.59
N VAL A 465 25.46 -26.34 5.19
CA VAL A 465 25.27 -26.70 6.60
C VAL A 465 25.77 -28.11 6.87
N ALA A 466 25.42 -29.09 6.02
CA ALA A 466 25.91 -30.46 6.14
C ALA A 466 27.44 -30.56 6.00
N ALA A 467 28.06 -29.68 5.22
CA ALA A 467 29.51 -29.59 5.06
C ALA A 467 30.23 -28.79 6.18
N GLY A 468 29.49 -28.03 7.00
CA GLY A 468 30.07 -27.14 8.02
C GLY A 468 30.53 -25.76 7.50
N ASP A 469 30.21 -25.44 6.25
CA ASP A 469 30.71 -24.26 5.52
C ASP A 469 29.69 -23.09 5.45
N ALA A 470 28.53 -23.20 6.12
CA ALA A 470 27.44 -22.23 6.08
C ALA A 470 27.70 -20.92 6.88
N ASN A 471 28.81 -20.25 6.59
CA ASN A 471 29.27 -19.05 7.31
C ASN A 471 29.35 -17.78 6.43
N ASP A 472 29.23 -17.91 5.10
CA ASP A 472 29.34 -16.79 4.16
C ASP A 472 28.15 -15.81 4.21
N LYS A 473 28.25 -14.67 3.50
CA LYS A 473 27.21 -13.65 3.45
C LYS A 473 25.89 -14.18 2.85
N ARG A 474 25.99 -15.09 1.87
CA ARG A 474 24.83 -15.61 1.14
C ARG A 474 24.04 -16.57 2.03
N SER A 475 24.71 -17.44 2.77
CA SER A 475 24.14 -18.36 3.75
C SER A 475 23.46 -17.60 4.88
N ARG A 476 24.03 -16.50 5.39
CA ARG A 476 23.33 -15.61 6.35
C ARG A 476 22.06 -14.97 5.78
N THR A 477 22.04 -14.68 4.48
CA THR A 477 20.85 -14.14 3.82
C THR A 477 19.76 -15.21 3.66
N THR A 478 20.16 -16.44 3.27
CA THR A 478 19.27 -17.60 3.19
C THR A 478 18.71 -17.98 4.55
N GLU A 479 19.54 -18.01 5.60
CA GLU A 479 19.15 -18.28 6.99
C GLU A 479 17.99 -17.38 7.42
N ALA A 480 18.14 -16.07 7.27
CA ALA A 480 17.10 -15.12 7.61
C ALA A 480 15.86 -15.20 6.69
N THR A 481 16.00 -15.77 5.48
CA THR A 481 14.86 -16.08 4.60
C THR A 481 14.11 -17.31 5.13
N LEU A 482 14.83 -18.35 5.55
CA LEU A 482 14.29 -19.56 6.15
C LEU A 482 13.59 -19.28 7.47
N VAL A 483 14.17 -18.48 8.37
CA VAL A 483 13.51 -18.03 9.61
C VAL A 483 12.15 -17.39 9.30
N ASN A 484 12.08 -16.55 8.27
CA ASN A 484 10.82 -15.91 7.86
C ASN A 484 9.81 -16.88 7.23
N LEU A 485 10.25 -17.80 6.36
CA LEU A 485 9.36 -18.78 5.72
C LEU A 485 8.82 -19.80 6.74
N ILE A 486 9.69 -20.33 7.60
CA ILE A 486 9.34 -21.33 8.63
C ILE A 486 8.44 -20.70 9.69
N SER A 487 8.79 -19.53 10.24
CA SER A 487 7.91 -18.82 11.19
C SER A 487 6.56 -18.45 10.58
N ARG A 488 6.51 -18.13 9.27
CA ARG A 488 5.27 -17.90 8.55
C ARG A 488 4.45 -19.18 8.40
N SER A 489 5.08 -20.29 8.04
CA SER A 489 4.47 -21.60 7.86
C SER A 489 3.96 -22.21 9.17
N ALA A 490 4.56 -21.82 10.31
CA ALA A 490 4.17 -22.32 11.61
C ALA A 490 3.18 -21.40 12.34
N LEU A 491 3.37 -20.08 12.33
CA LEU A 491 2.65 -19.16 13.24
C LEU A 491 1.77 -18.12 12.57
N LYS A 492 1.85 -17.95 11.24
CA LYS A 492 1.11 -16.90 10.53
C LYS A 492 0.08 -17.49 9.57
N PRO A 493 -1.19 -17.62 9.98
CA PRO A 493 -2.25 -18.23 9.18
C PRO A 493 -2.75 -17.31 8.05
N SER A 494 -1.86 -16.57 7.38
CA SER A 494 -2.18 -15.81 6.17
C SER A 494 -1.80 -16.63 4.93
N PRO A 495 -2.74 -16.99 4.05
CA PRO A 495 -2.50 -17.79 2.85
C PRO A 495 -1.33 -17.28 2.00
N PHE A 496 -0.45 -18.19 1.60
CA PHE A 496 0.65 -17.97 0.66
C PHE A 496 1.26 -19.31 0.25
N GLY A 497 1.09 -19.68 -1.02
CA GLY A 497 1.60 -20.94 -1.54
C GLY A 497 1.12 -22.10 -0.68
N ARG A 498 2.08 -22.92 -0.24
CA ARG A 498 1.83 -24.11 0.58
C ARG A 498 2.11 -23.92 2.07
N LEU A 499 2.40 -22.69 2.51
CA LEU A 499 2.71 -22.40 3.93
C LEU A 499 1.47 -22.43 4.83
N VAL A 500 0.29 -22.21 4.24
CA VAL A 500 -1.00 -22.17 4.93
C VAL A 500 -2.03 -22.74 3.97
N HIS A 501 -2.85 -23.68 4.45
CA HIS A 501 -3.99 -24.18 3.69
C HIS A 501 -5.31 -23.63 4.24
N THR A 502 -6.35 -23.63 3.41
CA THR A 502 -7.70 -23.26 3.84
C THR A 502 -8.66 -24.44 3.82
N ARG A 503 -9.57 -24.45 4.78
CA ARG A 503 -10.59 -25.50 4.98
C ARG A 503 -11.96 -24.85 5.20
N PRO A 504 -13.03 -25.27 4.51
CA PRO A 504 -14.39 -24.83 4.81
C PRO A 504 -14.78 -25.17 6.24
N VAL A 505 -15.54 -24.31 6.90
CA VAL A 505 -16.11 -24.56 8.24
C VAL A 505 -17.64 -24.54 8.14
N LEU A 506 -18.28 -25.54 8.74
CA LEU A 506 -19.73 -25.64 8.83
C LEU A 506 -20.15 -25.63 10.30
N PHE A 507 -21.03 -24.68 10.66
CA PHE A 507 -21.55 -24.58 12.01
C PHE A 507 -22.83 -25.40 12.18
N THR A 508 -22.81 -26.35 13.11
CA THR A 508 -23.90 -27.30 13.37
C THR A 508 -24.45 -27.16 14.78
N ASP A 509 -25.72 -27.52 14.98
CA ASP A 509 -26.37 -27.58 16.31
C ASP A 509 -26.18 -28.93 17.03
N ALA A 510 -25.42 -29.86 16.45
CA ALA A 510 -25.10 -31.15 17.05
C ALA A 510 -24.24 -30.97 18.32
N PRO A 511 -24.42 -31.82 19.35
CA PRO A 511 -23.65 -31.75 20.59
C PRO A 511 -22.14 -31.94 20.35
N ASP A 512 -21.32 -31.34 21.22
CA ASP A 512 -19.85 -31.24 21.06
C ASP A 512 -19.15 -32.59 20.83
N ALA A 513 -19.66 -33.70 21.37
CA ALA A 513 -19.10 -35.04 21.17
C ALA A 513 -19.24 -35.54 19.72
N ASP A 514 -20.40 -35.37 19.09
CA ASP A 514 -20.66 -35.78 17.70
C ASP A 514 -19.99 -34.83 16.69
N ALA A 515 -19.83 -33.55 17.06
CA ALA A 515 -19.10 -32.56 16.26
C ALA A 515 -17.57 -32.75 16.34
N ALA A 516 -17.04 -33.15 17.51
CA ALA A 516 -15.61 -33.40 17.73
C ALA A 516 -15.12 -34.72 17.12
N GLU A 517 -15.95 -35.77 17.04
CA GLU A 517 -15.64 -36.99 16.27
C GLU A 517 -15.59 -36.73 14.74
N SER A 518 -16.14 -35.59 14.28
CA SER A 518 -16.21 -35.26 12.85
C SER A 518 -14.93 -34.58 12.32
N THR A 519 -13.93 -35.40 11.98
CA THR A 519 -12.80 -35.14 11.06
C THR A 519 -11.80 -34.06 11.50
N THR A 520 -11.09 -34.33 12.60
CA THR A 520 -9.91 -33.56 13.02
C THR A 520 -8.83 -33.53 11.93
N THR A 521 -8.62 -34.64 11.23
CA THR A 521 -7.66 -34.71 10.11
C THR A 521 -8.21 -34.00 8.87
N PRO A 522 -7.46 -33.09 8.24
CA PRO A 522 -7.84 -32.52 6.95
C PRO A 522 -7.87 -33.61 5.87
N GLY A 523 -8.83 -33.52 4.95
CA GLY A 523 -8.80 -34.32 3.73
C GLY A 523 -7.62 -33.95 2.81
N PRO A 524 -7.44 -34.64 1.68
CA PRO A 524 -6.33 -34.39 0.77
C PRO A 524 -6.16 -32.90 0.42
N LEU A 525 -4.93 -32.40 0.60
CA LEU A 525 -4.58 -31.02 0.24
C LEU A 525 -4.40 -30.92 -1.28
N ARG A 526 -5.02 -29.92 -1.89
CA ARG A 526 -4.95 -29.62 -3.33
C ARG A 526 -4.46 -28.20 -3.54
N SER A 527 -3.55 -28.02 -4.50
CA SER A 527 -3.06 -26.70 -4.89
C SER A 527 -3.86 -26.18 -6.07
N VAL A 528 -4.52 -25.04 -5.89
CA VAL A 528 -5.20 -24.34 -6.96
C VAL A 528 -4.28 -23.23 -7.44
N CYS A 529 -3.79 -23.37 -8.67
CA CYS A 529 -2.84 -22.47 -9.28
C CYS A 529 -3.51 -21.60 -10.34
N ARG A 530 -3.06 -20.36 -10.46
CA ARG A 530 -3.55 -19.41 -11.47
C ARG A 530 -2.38 -18.58 -11.99
N LEU A 531 -2.35 -18.32 -13.30
CA LEU A 531 -1.48 -17.28 -13.84
C LEU A 531 -1.95 -15.91 -13.33
N PRO A 532 -1.06 -14.91 -13.21
CA PRO A 532 -1.44 -13.54 -12.90
C PRO A 532 -2.52 -13.06 -13.86
N ARG A 533 -3.62 -12.51 -13.33
CA ARG A 533 -4.75 -12.10 -14.18
C ARG A 533 -4.33 -11.05 -15.21
N GLN A 534 -3.42 -10.13 -14.85
CA GLN A 534 -2.79 -9.20 -15.81
C GLN A 534 -2.09 -9.91 -16.98
N LEU A 535 -1.47 -11.07 -16.74
CA LEU A 535 -0.82 -11.84 -17.80
C LEU A 535 -1.88 -12.51 -18.69
N VAL A 536 -2.91 -13.10 -18.09
CA VAL A 536 -4.03 -13.71 -18.84
C VAL A 536 -4.74 -12.66 -19.70
N ASP A 537 -5.02 -11.48 -19.15
CA ASP A 537 -5.67 -10.39 -19.87
C ASP A 537 -4.77 -9.83 -21.00
N TRP A 538 -3.43 -9.85 -20.83
CA TRP A 538 -2.48 -9.58 -21.93
C TRP A 538 -2.55 -10.66 -23.00
N VAL A 539 -2.55 -11.95 -22.63
CA VAL A 539 -2.70 -13.07 -23.59
C VAL A 539 -3.98 -12.92 -24.40
N GLU A 540 -5.13 -12.70 -23.76
CA GLU A 540 -6.42 -12.50 -24.45
C GLU A 540 -6.34 -11.39 -25.50
N ARG A 541 -5.75 -10.25 -25.17
CA ARG A 541 -5.69 -9.08 -26.07
C ARG A 541 -4.68 -9.23 -27.19
N THR A 542 -3.56 -9.89 -26.90
CA THR A 542 -2.59 -10.28 -27.92
C THR A 542 -3.25 -11.21 -28.93
N LEU A 543 -4.04 -12.17 -28.44
CA LEU A 543 -4.82 -13.09 -29.27
C LEU A 543 -5.90 -12.37 -30.09
N CYS A 544 -6.55 -11.31 -29.58
CA CYS A 544 -7.49 -10.50 -30.35
C CYS A 544 -6.88 -9.90 -31.64
N ARG A 545 -5.57 -9.67 -31.67
CA ARG A 545 -4.87 -9.10 -32.84
C ARG A 545 -4.54 -10.15 -33.90
N HIS A 546 -4.56 -11.44 -33.54
CA HIS A 546 -4.21 -12.51 -34.45
C HIS A 546 -5.33 -12.76 -35.48
N PRO A 547 -5.01 -12.89 -36.79
CA PRO A 547 -6.01 -13.10 -37.85
C PRO A 547 -7.00 -14.24 -37.58
N ASP A 548 -6.50 -15.36 -37.05
CA ASP A 548 -7.32 -16.55 -36.76
C ASP A 548 -8.45 -16.31 -35.76
N LEU A 549 -8.34 -15.30 -34.89
CA LEU A 549 -9.35 -15.03 -33.87
C LEU A 549 -10.23 -13.82 -34.16
N ARG A 550 -10.08 -13.15 -35.30
CA ARG A 550 -10.93 -12.00 -35.69
C ARG A 550 -12.42 -12.32 -35.60
N HIS A 551 -12.82 -13.56 -35.91
CA HIS A 551 -14.22 -14.00 -35.85
C HIS A 551 -14.77 -14.18 -34.42
N ALA A 552 -13.88 -14.38 -33.43
CA ALA A 552 -14.22 -14.56 -32.03
C ALA A 552 -14.18 -13.24 -31.22
N VAL A 553 -13.66 -12.16 -31.83
CA VAL A 553 -13.59 -10.84 -31.18
C VAL A 553 -15.00 -10.30 -30.94
N VAL A 554 -15.21 -9.85 -29.71
CA VAL A 554 -16.39 -9.08 -29.29
C VAL A 554 -15.97 -7.67 -28.89
N LEU A 555 -16.85 -6.72 -29.16
CA LEU A 555 -16.71 -5.31 -28.81
C LEU A 555 -17.65 -4.97 -27.65
N ARG A 556 -17.21 -4.06 -26.78
CA ARG A 556 -18.01 -3.51 -25.68
C ARG A 556 -17.92 -2.01 -25.68
N ARG A 557 -19.07 -1.35 -25.60
CA ARG A 557 -19.11 0.11 -25.54
C ARG A 557 -18.89 0.62 -24.13
N ALA A 558 -18.08 1.66 -24.01
CA ALA A 558 -17.90 2.46 -22.80
C ALA A 558 -19.21 3.18 -22.39
N PRO A 559 -19.51 3.34 -21.09
CA PRO A 559 -20.74 3.99 -20.64
C PRO A 559 -20.75 5.52 -20.86
N VAL A 560 -21.93 6.09 -21.15
CA VAL A 560 -22.13 7.53 -21.40
C VAL A 560 -22.21 8.31 -20.09
N VAL A 561 -21.43 9.39 -20.04
CA VAL A 561 -21.43 10.39 -18.97
C VAL A 561 -22.49 11.48 -19.22
N ALA A 562 -22.50 12.04 -20.43
CA ALA A 562 -23.41 13.12 -20.84
C ALA A 562 -23.53 13.21 -22.36
N ARG A 563 -24.67 13.72 -22.84
CA ARG A 563 -24.89 14.13 -24.24
C ARG A 563 -25.09 15.64 -24.30
N ALA A 564 -24.45 16.32 -25.24
CA ALA A 564 -24.59 17.76 -25.47
C ALA A 564 -24.67 18.06 -26.98
N ARG A 565 -25.01 19.31 -27.35
CA ARG A 565 -25.13 19.74 -28.76
C ARG A 565 -23.83 19.63 -29.59
N GLY A 566 -22.68 19.33 -28.97
CA GLY A 566 -21.37 19.20 -29.62
C GLY A 566 -20.65 17.90 -29.28
N GLY A 567 -21.38 16.79 -29.10
CA GLY A 567 -20.82 15.45 -28.92
C GLY A 567 -21.25 14.73 -27.64
N VAL A 568 -20.69 13.54 -27.46
CA VAL A 568 -20.99 12.61 -26.37
C VAL A 568 -19.75 12.39 -25.52
N ALA A 569 -19.90 12.47 -24.20
CA ALA A 569 -18.84 12.19 -23.24
C ALA A 569 -18.99 10.76 -22.72
N LEU A 570 -17.93 9.96 -22.79
CA LEU A 570 -17.91 8.55 -22.35
C LEU A 570 -16.84 8.33 -21.28
N LEU A 571 -17.14 7.49 -20.29
CA LEU A 571 -16.17 7.07 -19.28
C LEU A 571 -15.41 5.87 -19.82
N VAL A 572 -14.14 6.09 -20.15
CA VAL A 572 -13.25 5.05 -20.68
C VAL A 572 -12.30 4.60 -19.57
N ARG A 573 -12.13 3.29 -19.44
CA ARG A 573 -11.18 2.64 -18.52
C ARG A 573 -10.01 2.12 -19.33
N GLY A 574 -8.79 2.28 -18.80
CA GLY A 574 -7.64 1.54 -19.31
C GLY A 574 -7.84 0.03 -19.20
N ARG A 575 -7.04 -0.76 -19.91
CA ARG A 575 -7.16 -2.22 -19.94
C ARG A 575 -5.93 -2.89 -19.31
N ASP A 576 -6.13 -3.73 -18.30
CA ASP A 576 -5.08 -4.44 -17.55
C ASP A 576 -4.28 -5.47 -18.38
N GLY A 577 -2.98 -5.32 -18.55
CA GLY A 577 -2.23 -6.12 -19.53
C GLY A 577 -2.05 -5.40 -20.87
N THR A 578 -2.26 -4.08 -20.90
CA THR A 578 -1.74 -3.17 -21.94
C THR A 578 -0.82 -2.13 -21.26
N ASP A 579 -0.26 -1.22 -22.05
CA ASP A 579 0.46 -0.02 -21.57
C ASP A 579 -0.45 1.01 -20.88
N GLN A 580 -1.78 0.88 -21.06
CA GLN A 580 -2.80 1.67 -20.36
C GLN A 580 -3.50 0.80 -19.29
N PRO A 581 -2.96 0.69 -18.05
CA PRO A 581 -3.57 -0.15 -17.00
C PRO A 581 -4.95 0.36 -16.57
N ALA A 582 -5.73 -0.44 -15.83
CA ALA A 582 -7.08 -0.04 -15.37
C ALA A 582 -7.12 1.27 -14.56
N SER A 583 -6.01 1.70 -13.98
CA SER A 583 -5.91 2.99 -13.28
C SER A 583 -5.96 4.21 -14.22
N ALA A 584 -5.80 4.03 -15.53
CA ALA A 584 -5.84 5.08 -16.55
C ALA A 584 -7.28 5.41 -17.00
N GLU A 585 -8.18 5.66 -16.05
CA GLU A 585 -9.56 6.09 -16.34
C GLU A 585 -9.63 7.55 -16.79
N ARG A 586 -10.43 7.82 -17.82
CA ARG A 586 -10.61 9.16 -18.38
C ARG A 586 -12.00 9.34 -18.98
N ILE A 587 -12.37 10.60 -19.19
CA ILE A 587 -13.57 10.96 -19.95
C ILE A 587 -13.13 11.33 -21.36
N VAL A 588 -13.65 10.62 -22.35
CA VAL A 588 -13.42 10.88 -23.78
C VAL A 588 -14.62 11.59 -24.35
N ARG A 589 -14.39 12.58 -25.23
CA ARG A 589 -15.45 13.22 -26.01
C ARG A 589 -15.35 12.74 -27.45
N ALA A 590 -16.46 12.30 -27.99
CA ALA A 590 -16.58 11.87 -29.37
C ALA A 590 -17.71 12.66 -30.05
N ASP A 591 -17.54 12.95 -31.33
CA ASP A 591 -18.54 13.63 -32.14
C ASP A 591 -19.73 12.70 -32.42
N ASP A 592 -20.94 13.26 -32.44
CA ASP A 592 -22.17 12.49 -32.63
C ASP A 592 -22.40 12.22 -34.14
N ASP A 593 -21.62 11.29 -34.69
CA ASP A 593 -21.76 10.81 -36.06
C ASP A 593 -22.67 9.58 -36.15
N ALA A 594 -22.92 9.09 -37.37
CA ALA A 594 -23.82 7.96 -37.60
C ALA A 594 -23.29 6.63 -37.01
N LEU A 595 -21.97 6.46 -36.93
CA LEU A 595 -21.32 5.27 -36.37
C LEU A 595 -21.46 5.27 -34.85
N LEU A 596 -21.11 6.38 -34.20
CA LEU A 596 -21.27 6.55 -32.77
C LEU A 596 -22.75 6.47 -32.39
N ALA A 597 -23.67 7.05 -33.17
CA ALA A 597 -25.10 6.91 -32.93
C ALA A 597 -25.58 5.45 -32.93
N ALA A 598 -25.06 4.61 -33.84
CA ALA A 598 -25.35 3.17 -33.84
C ALA A 598 -24.72 2.45 -32.64
N VAL A 599 -23.48 2.79 -32.27
CA VAL A 599 -22.80 2.24 -31.08
C VAL A 599 -23.55 2.63 -29.81
N LEU A 600 -24.06 3.85 -29.68
CA LEU A 600 -24.74 4.36 -28.49
C LEU A 600 -26.11 3.74 -28.22
N GLU A 601 -26.68 2.99 -29.18
CA GLU A 601 -27.88 2.18 -28.96
C GLU A 601 -27.58 0.83 -28.34
N LEU A 602 -26.32 0.42 -28.35
CA LEU A 602 -25.88 -0.77 -27.65
C LEU A 602 -25.90 -0.51 -26.13
N PRO A 603 -26.36 -1.48 -25.33
CA PRO A 603 -26.20 -1.41 -23.90
C PRO A 603 -24.71 -1.36 -23.52
N ALA A 604 -24.32 -0.47 -22.60
CA ALA A 604 -22.95 -0.39 -22.14
C ALA A 604 -22.47 -1.72 -21.53
N ASP A 605 -21.20 -2.03 -21.80
CA ASP A 605 -20.48 -3.23 -21.36
C ASP A 605 -21.03 -4.59 -21.87
N GLN A 606 -22.10 -4.60 -22.66
CA GLN A 606 -22.58 -5.83 -23.32
C GLN A 606 -21.74 -6.17 -24.55
N PRO A 607 -21.45 -7.46 -24.80
CA PRO A 607 -20.67 -7.87 -25.95
C PRO A 607 -21.49 -7.78 -27.23
N ILE A 608 -20.88 -7.31 -28.31
CA ILE A 608 -21.40 -7.41 -29.68
C ILE A 608 -20.31 -7.97 -30.59
N SER A 609 -20.65 -8.83 -31.54
CA SER A 609 -19.68 -9.27 -32.54
C SER A 609 -19.41 -8.17 -33.56
N VAL A 610 -18.19 -8.12 -34.11
CA VAL A 610 -17.83 -7.15 -35.16
C VAL A 610 -18.80 -7.21 -36.35
N PRO A 611 -19.17 -8.39 -36.90
CA PRO A 611 -20.12 -8.47 -38.01
C PRO A 611 -21.51 -7.94 -37.68
N GLU A 612 -22.00 -8.16 -36.45
CA GLU A 612 -23.31 -7.68 -36.00
C GLU A 612 -23.31 -6.16 -35.83
N LEU A 613 -22.23 -5.59 -35.30
CA LEU A 613 -22.07 -4.13 -35.26
C LEU A 613 -22.05 -3.55 -36.68
N HIS A 614 -21.30 -4.18 -37.60
CA HIS A 614 -21.24 -3.71 -38.98
C HIS A 614 -22.61 -3.75 -39.66
N ARG A 615 -23.37 -4.83 -39.47
CA ARG A 615 -24.74 -4.97 -40.00
C ARG A 615 -25.64 -3.81 -39.52
N ARG A 616 -25.64 -3.51 -38.22
CA ARG A 616 -26.44 -2.42 -37.64
C ARG A 616 -26.02 -1.04 -38.14
N CYS A 617 -24.73 -0.81 -38.33
CA CYS A 617 -24.23 0.46 -38.86
C CYS A 617 -24.60 0.63 -40.34
N ALA A 618 -24.47 -0.43 -41.15
CA ALA A 618 -24.85 -0.42 -42.56
C ALA A 618 -26.35 -0.13 -42.76
N GLU A 619 -27.22 -0.68 -41.90
CA GLU A 619 -28.67 -0.42 -41.91
C GLU A 619 -29.02 1.07 -41.63
N ARG A 620 -28.12 1.83 -41.00
CA ARG A 620 -28.38 3.21 -40.57
C ARG A 620 -27.70 4.30 -41.37
N SER A 621 -26.47 4.04 -41.80
CA SER A 621 -25.56 5.12 -42.17
C SER A 621 -25.33 5.21 -43.69
N GLY A 622 -25.69 4.19 -44.47
CA GLY A 622 -25.34 4.14 -45.91
C GLY A 622 -23.84 4.27 -46.17
N VAL A 623 -23.01 4.12 -45.12
CA VAL A 623 -21.55 4.26 -45.14
C VAL A 623 -20.94 3.01 -45.76
N ASP A 624 -19.92 3.22 -46.59
CA ASP A 624 -19.15 2.13 -47.18
C ASP A 624 -18.44 1.29 -46.11
N PHE A 625 -18.32 -0.01 -46.36
CA PHE A 625 -17.77 -0.97 -45.39
C PHE A 625 -16.33 -0.64 -44.96
N SER A 626 -15.50 -0.09 -45.86
CA SER A 626 -14.11 0.26 -45.52
C SER A 626 -14.04 1.46 -44.57
N ALA A 627 -14.90 2.46 -44.76
CA ALA A 627 -14.99 3.61 -43.85
C ALA A 627 -15.53 3.19 -42.47
N LEU A 628 -16.45 2.21 -42.45
CA LEU A 628 -16.98 1.63 -41.22
C LEU A 628 -15.92 0.86 -40.42
N GLU A 629 -15.10 0.05 -41.08
CA GLU A 629 -14.02 -0.71 -40.45
C GLU A 629 -12.98 0.23 -39.81
N ALA A 630 -12.54 1.25 -40.56
CA ALA A 630 -11.62 2.27 -40.04
C ALA A 630 -12.21 3.05 -38.84
N GLY A 631 -13.49 3.41 -38.89
CA GLY A 631 -14.16 4.09 -37.79
C GLY A 631 -14.30 3.21 -36.54
N VAL A 632 -14.58 1.91 -36.70
CA VAL A 632 -14.60 0.97 -35.56
C VAL A 632 -13.22 0.84 -34.93
N GLU A 633 -12.15 0.78 -35.74
CA GLU A 633 -10.77 0.76 -35.25
C GLU A 633 -10.43 2.03 -34.46
N GLU A 634 -10.81 3.21 -34.95
CA GLU A 634 -10.62 4.49 -34.23
C GLU A 634 -11.39 4.52 -32.88
N LEU A 635 -12.61 3.98 -32.84
CA LEU A 635 -13.37 3.85 -31.60
C LEU A 635 -12.71 2.86 -30.61
N VAL A 636 -12.02 1.83 -31.10
CA VAL A 636 -11.24 0.91 -30.27
C VAL A 636 -9.97 1.60 -29.74
N GLU A 637 -9.23 2.30 -30.60
CA GLU A 637 -8.01 3.03 -30.21
C GLU A 637 -8.29 4.14 -29.19
N SER A 638 -9.43 4.83 -29.35
CA SER A 638 -9.88 5.85 -28.40
C SER A 638 -10.45 5.25 -27.09
N GLY A 639 -10.69 3.95 -27.04
CA GLY A 639 -11.25 3.20 -25.91
C GLY A 639 -12.77 3.36 -25.73
N VAL A 640 -13.45 3.99 -26.69
CA VAL A 640 -14.92 4.06 -26.73
C VAL A 640 -15.52 2.66 -26.92
N LEU A 641 -14.85 1.84 -27.73
CA LEU A 641 -15.08 0.40 -27.84
C LEU A 641 -13.90 -0.34 -27.22
N ALA A 642 -14.18 -1.42 -26.50
CA ALA A 642 -13.18 -2.33 -25.97
C ALA A 642 -13.31 -3.67 -26.70
N ALA A 643 -12.22 -4.11 -27.33
CA ALA A 643 -12.14 -5.41 -28.01
C ALA A 643 -11.57 -6.48 -27.06
N ASP A 644 -12.27 -7.61 -26.92
CA ASP A 644 -11.82 -8.81 -26.19
C ASP A 644 -12.36 -10.10 -26.83
N LEU A 645 -12.06 -11.27 -26.23
CA LEU A 645 -12.54 -12.57 -26.70
C LEU A 645 -13.74 -13.08 -25.88
N GLY A 646 -14.35 -12.22 -25.06
CA GLY A 646 -15.54 -12.55 -24.30
C GLY A 646 -15.33 -13.57 -23.18
N VAL A 647 -14.10 -13.77 -22.72
CA VAL A 647 -13.78 -14.67 -21.59
C VAL A 647 -14.37 -14.13 -20.30
N GLY A 648 -14.23 -12.82 -20.07
CA GLY A 648 -14.74 -12.14 -18.89
C GLY A 648 -13.79 -12.21 -17.69
N GLU A 649 -13.76 -11.14 -16.89
CA GLU A 649 -12.79 -10.97 -15.79
C GLU A 649 -12.96 -12.01 -14.64
N GLN A 650 -14.19 -12.46 -14.37
CA GLN A 650 -14.51 -13.42 -13.31
C GLN A 650 -14.38 -14.90 -13.74
N GLU A 651 -14.00 -15.18 -14.98
CA GLU A 651 -13.82 -16.56 -15.46
C GLU A 651 -12.78 -17.29 -14.59
N PRO A 652 -13.16 -18.38 -13.89
CA PRO A 652 -12.26 -19.11 -12.99
C PRO A 652 -11.14 -19.87 -13.72
N ALA A 653 -11.34 -20.28 -14.98
CA ALA A 653 -10.35 -21.00 -15.79
C ALA A 653 -10.15 -20.32 -17.17
N PRO A 654 -9.58 -19.11 -17.20
CA PRO A 654 -9.59 -18.28 -18.41
C PRO A 654 -8.70 -18.83 -19.52
N MET A 655 -7.56 -19.46 -19.20
CA MET A 655 -6.68 -20.03 -20.23
C MET A 655 -7.30 -21.22 -20.96
N ASP A 656 -8.05 -22.07 -20.24
CA ASP A 656 -8.81 -23.17 -20.82
C ASP A 656 -9.88 -22.65 -21.79
N ARG A 657 -10.57 -21.57 -21.41
CA ARG A 657 -11.53 -20.91 -22.31
C ARG A 657 -10.87 -20.29 -23.53
N LEU A 658 -9.73 -19.61 -23.38
CA LEU A 658 -8.96 -19.07 -24.51
C LEU A 658 -8.47 -20.18 -25.46
N THR A 659 -8.01 -21.31 -24.92
CA THR A 659 -7.56 -22.46 -25.72
C THR A 659 -8.71 -23.02 -26.56
N ARG A 660 -9.94 -23.09 -26.02
CA ARG A 660 -11.12 -23.53 -26.78
C ARG A 660 -11.55 -22.57 -27.90
N LEU A 661 -11.16 -21.30 -27.84
CA LEU A 661 -11.47 -20.32 -28.90
C LEU A 661 -10.52 -20.43 -30.10
N LEU A 662 -9.38 -21.11 -29.95
CA LEU A 662 -8.43 -21.29 -31.04
C LEU A 662 -8.99 -22.27 -32.08
N PRO A 663 -9.04 -21.88 -33.37
CA PRO A 663 -9.57 -22.76 -34.41
C PRO A 663 -8.67 -24.00 -34.59
N PRO A 664 -9.25 -25.21 -34.77
CA PRO A 664 -8.50 -26.43 -35.03
C PRO A 664 -7.55 -26.32 -36.23
N ASP A 665 -7.93 -25.52 -37.23
CA ASP A 665 -7.24 -25.35 -38.50
C ASP A 665 -6.34 -24.09 -38.53
N GLY A 666 -6.27 -23.34 -37.42
CA GLY A 666 -5.42 -22.13 -37.29
C GLY A 666 -3.92 -22.43 -37.15
N ASP A 667 -3.13 -21.41 -36.80
CA ASP A 667 -1.68 -21.54 -36.61
C ASP A 667 -1.35 -22.58 -35.51
N PRO A 668 -0.65 -23.68 -35.84
CA PRO A 668 -0.27 -24.70 -34.86
C PRO A 668 0.71 -24.19 -33.80
N ARG A 669 1.55 -23.19 -34.11
CA ARG A 669 2.44 -22.57 -33.13
C ARG A 669 1.63 -21.85 -32.06
N LEU A 670 0.61 -21.10 -32.47
CA LEU A 670 -0.27 -20.37 -31.56
C LEU A 670 -1.00 -21.32 -30.59
N ARG A 671 -1.58 -22.40 -31.11
CA ARG A 671 -2.21 -23.45 -30.29
C ARG A 671 -1.23 -24.10 -29.31
N THR A 672 0.00 -24.35 -29.74
CA THR A 672 1.03 -24.96 -28.90
C THR A 672 1.41 -24.04 -27.74
N VAL A 673 1.63 -22.75 -28.00
CA VAL A 673 2.02 -21.76 -26.98
C VAL A 673 0.91 -21.53 -25.96
N VAL A 674 -0.32 -21.27 -26.43
CA VAL A 674 -1.47 -21.03 -25.54
C VAL A 674 -1.85 -22.30 -24.77
N GLY A 675 -1.83 -23.45 -25.43
CA GLY A 675 -2.06 -24.75 -24.80
C GLY A 675 -1.05 -25.03 -23.69
N ARG A 676 0.24 -24.75 -23.91
CA ARG A 676 1.27 -24.92 -22.88
C ARG A 676 1.07 -23.99 -21.68
N LEU A 677 0.64 -22.74 -21.89
CA LEU A 677 0.27 -21.84 -20.79
C LEU A 677 -0.93 -22.38 -19.99
N CYS A 678 -1.93 -22.96 -20.66
CA CYS A 678 -3.08 -23.61 -20.04
C CYS A 678 -2.67 -24.87 -19.25
N ASP A 679 -1.81 -25.71 -19.82
CA ASP A 679 -1.29 -26.92 -19.16
C ASP A 679 -0.47 -26.57 -17.91
N ILE A 680 0.30 -25.49 -17.96
CA ILE A 680 1.02 -24.98 -16.79
C ILE A 680 0.02 -24.48 -15.75
N GLU A 681 -0.94 -23.62 -16.09
CA GLU A 681 -1.93 -23.09 -15.13
C GLU A 681 -2.68 -24.21 -14.40
N THR A 682 -3.15 -25.22 -15.13
CA THR A 682 -3.95 -26.34 -14.60
C THR A 682 -3.10 -27.41 -13.91
N GLY A 683 -1.89 -27.68 -14.41
CA GLY A 683 -1.02 -28.75 -13.95
C GLY A 683 0.00 -28.35 -12.87
N PHE A 684 0.33 -27.07 -12.70
CA PHE A 684 1.40 -26.61 -11.79
C PHE A 684 1.25 -27.11 -10.36
N GLY A 685 0.00 -27.22 -9.89
CA GLY A 685 -0.34 -27.72 -8.56
C GLY A 685 0.13 -29.17 -8.31
N ALA A 686 0.17 -30.01 -9.33
CA ALA A 686 0.61 -31.40 -9.24
C ALA A 686 2.11 -31.60 -9.45
N MET A 687 2.82 -30.58 -9.96
CA MET A 687 4.25 -30.66 -10.28
C MET A 687 5.14 -30.68 -9.03
N GLY A 688 6.20 -31.50 -9.08
CA GLY A 688 7.31 -31.47 -8.13
C GLY A 688 8.16 -30.19 -8.26
N ALA A 689 9.04 -29.94 -7.29
CA ALA A 689 9.78 -28.68 -7.23
C ALA A 689 10.66 -28.42 -8.47
N GLU A 690 11.33 -29.43 -9.03
CA GLU A 690 12.15 -29.26 -10.25
C GLU A 690 11.29 -28.98 -11.49
N GLN A 691 10.17 -29.68 -11.64
CA GLN A 691 9.21 -29.46 -12.72
C GLN A 691 8.62 -28.05 -12.68
N ARG A 692 8.33 -27.52 -11.48
CA ARG A 692 7.85 -26.14 -11.30
C ARG A 692 8.88 -25.11 -11.78
N GLU A 693 10.17 -25.35 -11.54
CA GLU A 693 11.24 -24.44 -11.98
C GLU A 693 11.30 -24.36 -13.51
N ALA A 694 11.22 -25.51 -14.19
CA ALA A 694 11.11 -25.58 -15.64
C ALA A 694 9.83 -24.89 -16.15
N ALA A 695 8.67 -25.17 -15.54
CA ALA A 695 7.40 -24.55 -15.92
C ALA A 695 7.42 -23.02 -15.80
N LEU A 696 8.05 -22.45 -14.76
CA LEU A 696 8.19 -20.99 -14.62
C LEU A 696 9.09 -20.37 -15.70
N ALA A 697 10.11 -21.09 -16.16
CA ALA A 697 10.92 -20.67 -17.30
C ALA A 697 10.10 -20.76 -18.60
N ASP A 698 9.34 -21.85 -18.78
CA ASP A 698 8.47 -22.06 -19.93
C ASP A 698 7.41 -20.97 -20.07
N VAL A 699 6.81 -20.48 -18.97
CA VAL A 699 5.90 -19.32 -19.02
C VAL A 699 6.57 -18.13 -19.69
N ARG A 700 7.83 -17.82 -19.35
CA ARG A 700 8.56 -16.69 -19.96
C ARG A 700 8.82 -16.91 -21.44
N THR A 701 9.20 -18.14 -21.81
CA THR A 701 9.41 -18.52 -23.21
C THR A 701 8.11 -18.41 -24.01
N CYS A 702 7.01 -18.98 -23.53
CA CYS A 702 5.70 -18.89 -24.16
C CYS A 702 5.22 -17.44 -24.32
N VAL A 703 5.46 -16.58 -23.33
CA VAL A 703 5.13 -15.15 -23.43
C VAL A 703 5.95 -14.46 -24.51
N ALA A 704 7.26 -14.76 -24.62
CA ALA A 704 8.10 -14.20 -25.67
C ALA A 704 7.70 -14.69 -27.07
N GLU A 705 7.41 -15.98 -27.21
CA GLU A 705 6.94 -16.56 -28.46
C GLU A 705 5.58 -16.00 -28.87
N LEU A 706 4.64 -15.82 -27.94
CA LEU A 706 3.34 -15.22 -28.23
C LEU A 706 3.46 -13.76 -28.67
N ALA A 707 4.37 -13.00 -28.04
CA ALA A 707 4.63 -11.61 -28.41
C ALA A 707 5.19 -11.51 -29.84
N GLU A 708 6.10 -12.42 -30.22
CA GLU A 708 6.64 -12.53 -31.58
C GLU A 708 5.56 -12.91 -32.60
N LEU A 709 4.75 -13.94 -32.31
CA LEU A 709 3.71 -14.45 -33.21
C LEU A 709 2.63 -13.40 -33.53
N CYS A 710 2.35 -12.51 -32.60
CA CYS A 710 1.30 -11.49 -32.74
C CYS A 710 1.84 -10.08 -33.00
N ASP A 711 3.16 -9.91 -33.17
CA ASP A 711 3.84 -8.62 -33.35
C ASP A 711 3.43 -7.57 -32.30
N VAL A 712 3.54 -7.95 -31.02
CA VAL A 712 3.24 -7.06 -29.88
C VAL A 712 4.42 -6.94 -28.93
N PRO A 713 4.55 -5.84 -28.17
CA PRO A 713 5.56 -5.76 -27.12
C PRO A 713 5.29 -6.78 -26.01
N LEU A 714 6.37 -7.22 -25.37
CA LEU A 714 6.30 -8.04 -24.16
C LEU A 714 5.46 -7.35 -23.08
N PRO A 715 4.70 -8.10 -22.28
CA PRO A 715 4.00 -7.52 -21.15
C PRO A 715 5.03 -7.00 -20.13
N PRO A 716 4.67 -5.98 -19.32
CA PRO A 716 5.54 -5.47 -18.25
C PRO A 716 5.64 -6.47 -17.09
N MET A 717 6.29 -7.62 -17.34
CA MET A 717 6.41 -8.74 -16.39
C MET A 717 7.21 -8.38 -15.14
N GLU A 718 8.03 -7.33 -15.19
CA GLU A 718 8.78 -6.84 -14.04
C GLU A 718 7.85 -6.33 -12.92
N ALA A 719 6.62 -5.93 -13.24
CA ALA A 719 5.60 -5.58 -12.25
C ALA A 719 4.99 -6.83 -11.56
N ALA A 720 5.02 -7.99 -12.22
CA ALA A 720 4.50 -9.23 -11.67
C ALA A 720 5.52 -9.83 -10.69
N ARG A 721 5.26 -9.67 -9.38
CA ARG A 721 6.11 -10.22 -8.30
C ARG A 721 6.18 -11.75 -8.30
N SER A 722 5.17 -12.41 -8.84
CA SER A 722 5.11 -13.87 -9.06
C SER A 722 4.47 -14.17 -10.40
N LEU A 723 4.90 -15.25 -11.05
CA LEU A 723 4.32 -15.76 -12.32
C LEU A 723 3.20 -16.77 -12.10
N ILE A 724 2.97 -17.21 -10.86
CA ILE A 724 1.88 -18.10 -10.47
C ILE A 724 1.38 -17.68 -9.09
N TYR A 725 0.06 -17.66 -8.91
CA TYR A 725 -0.59 -17.60 -7.62
C TYR A 725 -1.06 -19.00 -7.24
N GLU A 726 -0.85 -19.40 -5.99
CA GLU A 726 -1.21 -20.73 -5.47
C GLU A 726 -1.94 -20.57 -4.15
N ASP A 727 -3.16 -21.13 -4.09
CA ASP A 727 -3.92 -21.34 -2.86
C ASP A 727 -3.96 -22.85 -2.56
N LEU A 728 -3.45 -23.25 -1.40
CA LEU A 728 -3.54 -24.62 -0.90
C LEU A 728 -4.87 -24.81 -0.16
N VAL A 729 -5.67 -25.79 -0.57
CA VAL A 729 -7.02 -26.01 -0.03
C VAL A 729 -7.27 -27.46 0.32
N THR A 730 -8.19 -27.70 1.25
CA THR A 730 -8.87 -28.99 1.42
C THR A 730 -10.37 -28.76 1.29
N THR A 731 -11.06 -29.66 0.59
CA THR A 731 -12.49 -29.52 0.29
C THR A 731 -13.37 -30.19 1.33
N GLN A 732 -12.77 -31.02 2.21
CA GLN A 732 -13.48 -31.65 3.32
C GLN A 732 -13.76 -30.62 4.42
N PRO A 733 -15.04 -30.26 4.67
CA PRO A 733 -15.37 -29.25 5.66
C PRO A 733 -14.98 -29.71 7.07
N ARG A 734 -14.60 -28.75 7.92
CA ARG A 734 -14.53 -28.91 9.37
C ARG A 734 -15.90 -28.59 9.97
N ARG A 735 -16.45 -29.48 10.79
CA ARG A 735 -17.70 -29.22 11.50
C ARG A 735 -17.40 -28.64 12.87
N GLU A 736 -18.08 -27.55 13.21
CA GLU A 736 -17.95 -26.88 14.50
C GLU A 736 -19.32 -26.76 15.15
N SER A 737 -19.40 -27.11 16.43
CA SER A 737 -20.62 -26.92 17.22
C SER A 737 -20.86 -25.44 17.48
N ARG A 738 -22.08 -24.95 17.23
CA ARG A 738 -22.46 -23.57 17.57
C ARG A 738 -22.38 -23.30 19.08
N ALA A 739 -22.58 -24.32 19.91
CA ALA A 739 -22.53 -24.18 21.36
C ALA A 739 -21.15 -23.67 21.83
N THR A 740 -20.06 -24.18 21.23
CA THR A 740 -18.68 -23.78 21.52
C THR A 740 -18.42 -22.28 21.30
N TRP A 741 -19.10 -21.68 20.31
CA TRP A 741 -18.95 -20.27 19.95
C TRP A 741 -19.91 -19.34 20.69
N LYS A 742 -21.02 -19.89 21.21
CA LYS A 742 -22.12 -19.11 21.81
C LYS A 742 -21.67 -18.19 22.95
N ARG A 743 -20.69 -18.61 23.74
CA ARG A 743 -20.13 -17.83 24.86
C ARG A 743 -19.42 -16.54 24.44
N HIS A 744 -18.90 -16.47 23.21
CA HIS A 744 -18.26 -15.26 22.65
C HIS A 744 -19.27 -14.27 22.09
N LEU A 745 -20.50 -14.72 21.78
CA LEU A 745 -21.49 -13.90 21.10
C LEU A 745 -21.86 -12.61 21.86
N PRO A 746 -21.93 -12.54 23.20
CA PRO A 746 -22.17 -11.27 23.90
C PRO A 746 -21.12 -10.20 23.59
N ALA A 747 -19.84 -10.55 23.65
CA ALA A 747 -18.74 -9.65 23.32
C ALA A 747 -18.75 -9.28 21.83
N LEU A 748 -18.84 -10.28 20.94
CA LEU A 748 -18.89 -10.04 19.50
C LEU A 748 -20.12 -9.23 19.07
N SER A 749 -21.28 -9.38 19.73
CA SER A 749 -22.49 -8.59 19.48
C SER A 749 -22.31 -7.13 19.86
N THR A 750 -21.68 -6.88 21.01
CA THR A 750 -21.37 -5.50 21.45
C THR A 750 -20.41 -4.85 20.45
N LEU A 751 -19.39 -5.58 20.03
CA LEU A 751 -18.40 -5.10 19.06
C LEU A 751 -18.98 -4.93 17.66
N HIS A 752 -19.89 -5.80 17.23
CA HIS A 752 -20.58 -5.70 15.93
C HIS A 752 -21.17 -4.31 15.72
N GLY A 753 -21.83 -3.76 16.75
CA GLY A 753 -22.40 -2.42 16.70
C GLY A 753 -21.37 -1.29 16.66
N LEU A 754 -20.16 -1.50 17.20
CA LEU A 754 -19.10 -0.49 17.31
C LEU A 754 -18.14 -0.47 16.12
N VAL A 755 -17.89 -1.63 15.52
CA VAL A 755 -16.93 -1.82 14.42
C VAL A 755 -17.06 -0.78 13.30
N PRO A 756 -18.28 -0.36 12.87
CA PRO A 756 -18.42 0.69 11.86
C PRO A 756 -17.80 2.06 12.22
N LEU A 757 -17.60 2.36 13.51
CA LEU A 757 -16.85 3.55 13.94
C LEU A 757 -15.39 3.52 13.48
N PHE A 758 -14.83 2.33 13.24
CA PHE A 758 -13.44 2.14 12.82
C PHE A 758 -13.29 1.91 11.32
N ASP A 759 -14.36 2.12 10.54
CA ASP A 759 -14.28 2.27 9.09
C ASP A 759 -13.65 3.64 8.77
N ASP A 760 -12.39 3.61 8.34
CA ASP A 760 -11.62 4.82 8.03
C ASP A 760 -12.28 5.69 6.94
N ASP A 761 -13.13 5.12 6.09
CA ASP A 761 -13.84 5.84 5.03
C ASP A 761 -15.23 6.38 5.48
N ALA A 762 -15.69 6.12 6.71
CA ALA A 762 -17.02 6.56 7.16
C ALA A 762 -17.20 8.09 7.10
N HIS A 763 -16.24 8.84 7.64
CA HIS A 763 -16.25 10.30 7.59
C HIS A 763 -16.10 10.83 6.15
N VAL A 764 -15.30 10.15 5.31
CA VAL A 764 -15.13 10.50 3.90
C VAL A 764 -16.47 10.44 3.18
N ARG A 765 -17.25 9.36 3.38
CA ARG A 765 -18.58 9.20 2.77
C ARG A 765 -19.55 10.29 3.22
N ALA A 766 -19.55 10.65 4.51
CA ALA A 766 -20.38 11.72 5.05
C ALA A 766 -20.00 13.11 4.49
N ILE A 767 -18.70 13.41 4.39
CA ILE A 767 -18.21 14.67 3.79
C ILE A 767 -18.61 14.77 2.32
N VAL A 768 -18.43 13.68 1.56
CA VAL A 768 -18.82 13.66 0.13
C VAL A 768 -20.34 13.84 -0.02
N ALA A 769 -21.14 13.20 0.82
CA ALA A 769 -22.60 13.38 0.82
C ALA A 769 -23.01 14.84 1.10
N ASP A 770 -22.36 15.50 2.08
CA ASP A 770 -22.62 16.92 2.36
C ASP A 770 -22.20 17.83 1.19
N VAL A 771 -21.05 17.57 0.56
CA VAL A 771 -20.61 18.31 -0.63
C VAL A 771 -21.61 18.14 -1.78
N VAL A 772 -22.07 16.92 -2.05
CA VAL A 772 -23.08 16.67 -3.09
C VAL A 772 -24.37 17.41 -2.76
N ARG A 773 -24.87 17.31 -1.53
CA ARG A 773 -26.09 17.97 -1.08
C ARG A 773 -26.02 19.49 -1.26
N ARG A 774 -24.90 20.11 -0.88
CA ARG A 774 -24.74 21.57 -0.96
C ARG A 774 -24.50 22.06 -2.39
N ALA A 775 -23.74 21.32 -3.19
CA ALA A 775 -23.36 21.75 -4.53
C ALA A 775 -24.41 21.42 -5.59
N PHE A 776 -25.12 20.30 -5.45
CA PHE A 776 -26.04 19.77 -6.46
C PHE A 776 -27.47 19.52 -5.93
N GLY A 777 -27.71 19.68 -4.62
CA GLY A 777 -28.97 19.27 -4.00
C GLY A 777 -29.03 17.76 -3.70
N PRO A 778 -30.09 17.27 -3.03
CA PRO A 778 -30.18 15.89 -2.57
C PRO A 778 -30.37 14.85 -3.70
N GLY A 779 -30.61 15.26 -4.94
CA GLY A 779 -30.84 14.35 -6.07
C GLY A 779 -32.31 13.94 -6.24
N PRO A 780 -32.60 12.85 -6.98
CA PRO A 780 -31.65 11.91 -7.56
C PRO A 780 -30.89 12.50 -8.76
N HIS A 781 -29.59 12.22 -8.84
CA HIS A 781 -28.67 12.61 -9.91
C HIS A 781 -28.25 11.39 -10.73
N ARG A 782 -28.04 11.53 -12.04
CA ARG A 782 -27.43 10.43 -12.83
C ARG A 782 -26.01 10.18 -12.32
N LEU A 783 -25.66 8.91 -12.07
CA LEU A 783 -24.40 8.55 -11.41
C LEU A 783 -23.17 9.08 -12.15
N LEU A 784 -23.06 8.81 -13.44
CA LEU A 784 -21.90 9.18 -14.25
C LEU A 784 -21.80 10.70 -14.46
N THR A 785 -22.94 11.38 -14.60
CA THR A 785 -22.99 12.85 -14.66
C THR A 785 -22.51 13.47 -13.35
N LEU A 786 -22.94 12.92 -12.19
CA LEU A 786 -22.45 13.35 -10.88
C LEU A 786 -20.94 13.10 -10.72
N TYR A 787 -20.45 11.93 -11.11
CA TYR A 787 -19.02 11.63 -11.11
C TYR A 787 -18.21 12.64 -11.92
N SER A 788 -18.66 12.95 -13.14
CA SER A 788 -18.01 13.94 -13.99
C SER A 788 -18.02 15.35 -13.37
N ALA A 789 -19.14 15.76 -12.79
CA ALA A 789 -19.26 17.04 -12.09
C ALA A 789 -18.33 17.12 -10.85
N LEU A 790 -18.22 16.04 -10.09
CA LEU A 790 -17.31 15.94 -8.93
C LEU A 790 -15.84 15.88 -9.34
N SER A 791 -15.55 15.36 -10.54
CA SER A 791 -14.21 15.28 -11.10
C SER A 791 -13.70 16.60 -11.69
N ALA A 792 -14.57 17.60 -11.86
CA ALA A 792 -14.19 18.92 -12.34
C ALA A 792 -13.15 19.58 -11.40
N PRO A 793 -12.14 20.31 -11.91
CA PRO A 793 -11.03 20.85 -11.09
C PRO A 793 -11.48 21.62 -9.85
N LYS A 794 -12.50 22.49 -10.00
CA LYS A 794 -13.08 23.26 -8.89
C LYS A 794 -13.66 22.35 -7.79
N MET A 795 -14.40 21.32 -8.19
CA MET A 795 -15.07 20.42 -7.25
C MET A 795 -14.08 19.46 -6.58
N ARG A 796 -13.10 18.97 -7.35
CA ARG A 796 -11.98 18.18 -6.81
C ARG A 796 -11.16 18.97 -5.79
N ALA A 797 -10.88 20.25 -6.06
CA ALA A 797 -10.20 21.12 -5.11
C ALA A 797 -11.02 21.32 -3.82
N LEU A 798 -12.34 21.54 -3.95
CA LEU A 798 -13.23 21.65 -2.80
C LEU A 798 -13.27 20.35 -1.96
N LEU A 799 -13.41 19.19 -2.61
CA LEU A 799 -13.38 17.89 -1.93
C LEU A 799 -12.06 17.67 -1.20
N MET A 800 -10.93 17.93 -1.86
CA MET A 800 -9.61 17.79 -1.23
C MET A 800 -9.42 18.73 -0.05
N GLN A 801 -9.91 19.96 -0.14
CA GLN A 801 -9.92 20.91 0.96
C GLN A 801 -10.74 20.37 2.14
N ARG A 802 -11.97 19.91 1.89
CA ARG A 802 -12.88 19.40 2.93
C ARG A 802 -12.36 18.12 3.60
N LEU A 803 -11.78 17.20 2.83
CA LEU A 803 -11.22 15.96 3.35
C LEU A 803 -9.95 16.18 4.19
N ARG A 804 -9.25 17.31 4.01
CA ARG A 804 -8.09 17.69 4.83
C ARG A 804 -8.46 18.51 6.06
N GLU A 805 -9.70 19.02 6.13
CA GLU A 805 -10.20 19.84 7.23
C GLU A 805 -10.61 18.95 8.43
N LEU A 806 -9.63 18.39 9.14
CA LEU A 806 -9.88 17.50 10.29
C LEU A 806 -10.53 18.21 11.50
N SER A 807 -10.56 19.55 11.50
CA SER A 807 -11.30 20.37 12.47
C SER A 807 -12.77 20.59 12.09
N ALA A 808 -13.25 19.99 11.00
CA ALA A 808 -14.66 20.05 10.63
C ALA A 808 -15.52 19.18 11.59
N PRO A 809 -16.84 19.45 11.70
CA PRO A 809 -17.72 18.75 12.65
C PRO A 809 -17.70 17.22 12.52
N VAL A 810 -17.76 16.67 11.31
CA VAL A 810 -17.85 15.21 11.10
C VAL A 810 -16.56 14.48 11.52
N PRO A 811 -15.35 14.87 11.06
CA PRO A 811 -14.10 14.28 11.58
C PRO A 811 -13.92 14.45 13.09
N MET A 812 -14.28 15.62 13.65
CA MET A 812 -14.19 15.85 15.10
C MET A 812 -15.15 14.97 15.90
N GLU A 813 -16.39 14.82 15.43
CA GLU A 813 -17.39 13.94 16.04
C GLU A 813 -16.93 12.47 15.98
N LEU A 814 -16.46 12.00 14.80
CA LEU A 814 -15.92 10.65 14.67
C LEU A 814 -14.75 10.41 15.63
N ARG A 815 -13.81 11.37 15.68
CA ARG A 815 -12.64 11.29 16.56
C ARG A 815 -13.07 11.25 18.01
N GLY A 816 -14.00 12.10 18.44
CA GLY A 816 -14.52 12.12 19.81
C GLY A 816 -15.18 10.80 20.21
N LEU A 817 -15.98 10.21 19.32
CA LEU A 817 -16.58 8.89 19.53
C LEU A 817 -15.51 7.80 19.65
N GLN A 818 -14.53 7.78 18.73
CA GLN A 818 -13.44 6.81 18.80
C GLN A 818 -12.58 7.01 20.06
N ASP A 819 -12.28 8.24 20.46
CA ASP A 819 -11.51 8.56 21.67
C ASP A 819 -12.26 8.11 22.94
N ALA A 820 -13.59 8.25 22.98
CA ALA A 820 -14.41 7.76 24.09
C ALA A 820 -14.34 6.22 24.22
N ILE A 821 -14.36 5.49 23.10
CA ILE A 821 -14.23 4.02 23.09
C ILE A 821 -12.80 3.60 23.46
N LEU A 822 -11.79 4.18 22.80
CA LEU A 822 -10.38 3.84 23.01
C LEU A 822 -9.94 4.18 24.45
N GLY A 823 -10.49 5.25 25.02
CA GLY A 823 -10.21 5.72 26.37
C GLY A 823 -10.77 4.85 27.50
N GLN A 824 -11.66 3.90 27.21
CA GLN A 824 -12.08 2.90 28.21
C GLN A 824 -10.96 1.94 28.61
N ALA A 825 -9.96 1.74 27.74
CA ALA A 825 -8.79 0.95 28.08
C ALA A 825 -7.73 1.81 28.78
N ALA A 826 -7.41 1.48 30.03
CA ALA A 826 -6.39 2.18 30.78
C ALA A 826 -5.00 1.91 30.19
N VAL A 827 -4.19 2.95 30.08
CA VAL A 827 -2.77 2.82 29.75
C VAL A 827 -2.00 2.65 31.04
N HIS A 828 -1.35 1.51 31.20
CA HIS A 828 -0.48 1.22 32.34
C HIS A 828 0.49 0.08 32.01
N ASP A 829 1.50 -0.12 32.86
CA ASP A 829 2.48 -1.20 32.72
C ASP A 829 1.95 -2.59 33.15
N GLY A 830 0.73 -2.66 33.68
CA GLY A 830 0.04 -3.93 33.96
C GLY A 830 -0.22 -4.78 32.71
N ALA A 831 -0.62 -6.03 32.91
CA ALA A 831 -0.75 -7.00 31.82
C ALA A 831 -2.02 -6.80 30.95
N GLU A 832 -3.15 -6.43 31.56
CA GLU A 832 -4.46 -6.40 30.90
C GLU A 832 -5.32 -5.21 31.35
N SER A 833 -6.20 -4.76 30.45
CA SER A 833 -7.27 -3.80 30.67
C SER A 833 -8.58 -4.40 30.14
N THR A 834 -9.65 -4.34 30.93
CA THR A 834 -10.98 -4.85 30.55
C THR A 834 -11.91 -3.70 30.20
N LEU A 835 -12.66 -3.83 29.11
CA LEU A 835 -13.66 -2.85 28.66
C LEU A 835 -15.00 -3.09 29.37
N ASP A 836 -15.76 -2.01 29.59
CA ASP A 836 -17.10 -2.08 30.18
C ASP A 836 -18.17 -2.28 29.09
N ARG A 837 -18.81 -3.45 29.08
CA ARG A 837 -19.82 -3.77 28.06
C ARG A 837 -21.01 -2.79 28.08
N GLY A 838 -21.44 -2.33 29.25
CA GLY A 838 -22.58 -1.44 29.40
C GLY A 838 -22.34 -0.08 28.73
N GLN A 839 -21.18 0.52 29.00
CA GLN A 839 -20.74 1.78 28.38
C GLN A 839 -20.59 1.65 26.86
N LEU A 840 -20.04 0.53 26.39
CA LEU A 840 -19.94 0.24 24.96
C LEU A 840 -21.31 0.14 24.29
N MET A 841 -22.28 -0.53 24.93
CA MET A 841 -23.65 -0.64 24.40
C MET A 841 -24.37 0.71 24.36
N GLU A 842 -24.15 1.58 25.34
CA GLU A 842 -24.67 2.94 25.34
C GLU A 842 -24.09 3.76 24.18
N ALA A 843 -22.78 3.63 23.92
CA ALA A 843 -22.14 4.26 22.77
C ALA A 843 -22.69 3.76 21.43
N VAL A 844 -22.99 2.46 21.30
CA VAL A 844 -23.66 1.89 20.10
C VAL A 844 -25.04 2.52 19.88
N ALA A 845 -25.82 2.71 20.96
CA ALA A 845 -27.14 3.31 20.88
C ALA A 845 -27.11 4.78 20.43
N GLY A 846 -26.04 5.50 20.78
CA GLY A 846 -25.83 6.91 20.45
C GLY A 846 -25.13 7.19 19.11
N LEU A 847 -24.88 6.18 18.26
CA LEU A 847 -24.17 6.39 16.99
C LEU A 847 -24.92 7.31 16.02
N PRO A 848 -24.23 8.27 15.37
CA PRO A 848 -24.86 9.18 14.43
C PRO A 848 -25.28 8.44 13.15
N GLY A 849 -26.36 8.92 12.51
CA GLY A 849 -26.97 8.26 11.35
C GLY A 849 -26.07 8.14 10.11
N TRP A 850 -24.98 8.93 10.05
CA TRP A 850 -23.99 8.92 8.98
C TRP A 850 -22.94 7.81 9.13
N VAL A 851 -22.86 7.16 10.30
CA VAL A 851 -22.11 5.91 10.48
C VAL A 851 -22.99 4.76 10.01
N THR A 852 -22.59 4.10 8.93
CA THR A 852 -23.36 2.98 8.37
C THR A 852 -23.38 1.79 9.34
N ARG A 853 -24.56 1.36 9.77
CA ARG A 853 -24.70 0.09 10.49
C ARG A 853 -24.40 -1.06 9.55
N TRP A 854 -23.55 -1.99 9.99
CA TRP A 854 -23.30 -3.24 9.26
C TRP A 854 -24.28 -4.28 9.80
N GLU A 855 -25.01 -4.95 8.91
CA GLU A 855 -25.90 -6.05 9.33
C GLU A 855 -25.12 -7.36 9.53
N ARG A 856 -23.96 -7.45 8.87
CA ARG A 856 -23.03 -8.56 8.95
C ARG A 856 -21.61 -8.06 9.17
N VAL A 857 -20.91 -8.69 10.09
CA VAL A 857 -19.51 -8.44 10.40
C VAL A 857 -18.73 -9.74 10.25
N GLY A 858 -17.65 -9.69 9.47
CA GLY A 858 -16.68 -10.77 9.35
C GLY A 858 -15.56 -10.60 10.36
N TRP A 859 -15.23 -11.68 11.07
CA TRP A 859 -14.22 -11.72 12.13
C TRP A 859 -13.12 -12.71 11.76
N GLN A 860 -11.86 -12.26 11.78
CA GLN A 860 -10.72 -13.15 11.73
C GLN A 860 -10.21 -13.37 13.16
N VAL A 861 -10.31 -14.61 13.65
CA VAL A 861 -10.12 -14.92 15.06
C VAL A 861 -9.25 -16.15 15.30
N GLN A 862 -8.50 -16.16 16.40
CA GLN A 862 -7.73 -17.32 16.88
C GLN A 862 -8.16 -17.73 18.28
N ARG A 863 -8.19 -19.03 18.55
CA ARG A 863 -8.43 -19.56 19.90
C ARG A 863 -7.11 -19.73 20.63
N ALA A 864 -6.98 -19.18 21.84
CA ALA A 864 -5.69 -19.12 22.52
C ALA A 864 -5.33 -20.35 23.39
N ARG A 865 -6.27 -20.87 24.18
CA ARG A 865 -6.07 -22.00 25.11
C ARG A 865 -7.34 -22.84 25.22
N GLU A 866 -7.22 -24.14 25.52
CA GLU A 866 -8.37 -25.04 25.67
C GLU A 866 -9.06 -24.89 27.04
N THR A 867 -8.28 -24.51 28.05
CA THR A 867 -8.75 -24.32 29.43
C THR A 867 -9.46 -22.98 29.64
N ASP A 868 -8.85 -21.89 29.15
CA ASP A 868 -9.35 -20.53 29.35
C ASP A 868 -10.23 -20.07 28.18
N GLN A 869 -10.13 -20.80 27.07
CA GLN A 869 -10.96 -20.65 25.88
C GLN A 869 -11.11 -19.17 25.45
N ILE A 870 -9.99 -18.43 25.31
CA ILE A 870 -10.00 -17.03 24.89
C ILE A 870 -10.05 -16.92 23.36
N LEU A 871 -10.79 -15.94 22.84
CA LEU A 871 -10.86 -15.61 21.42
C LEU A 871 -10.09 -14.32 21.12
N VAL A 872 -9.11 -14.38 20.22
CA VAL A 872 -8.29 -13.24 19.83
C VAL A 872 -8.75 -12.73 18.48
N VAL A 873 -9.18 -11.47 18.39
CA VAL A 873 -9.55 -10.81 17.14
C VAL A 873 -8.28 -10.29 16.47
N ASN A 874 -8.02 -10.79 15.26
CA ASN A 874 -6.89 -10.36 14.44
C ASN A 874 -7.26 -9.24 13.48
N ASP A 875 -8.45 -9.35 12.89
CA ASP A 875 -8.93 -8.42 11.88
C ASP A 875 -10.47 -8.47 11.81
N VAL A 876 -11.07 -7.40 11.29
CA VAL A 876 -12.51 -7.22 11.18
C VAL A 876 -12.88 -6.57 9.85
N SER A 877 -13.84 -7.16 9.15
CA SER A 877 -14.33 -6.67 7.86
C SER A 877 -15.84 -6.57 7.83
N VAL A 878 -16.38 -5.89 6.81
CA VAL A 878 -17.77 -6.11 6.43
C VAL A 878 -17.97 -7.60 6.14
N GLY A 879 -19.14 -8.15 6.51
CA GLY A 879 -19.47 -9.57 6.30
C GLY A 879 -19.82 -9.90 4.85
N TYR A 880 -20.87 -10.71 4.65
CA TYR A 880 -21.35 -11.15 3.32
C TYR A 880 -20.33 -12.03 2.59
N ALA A 881 -19.55 -12.79 3.36
CA ALA A 881 -18.47 -13.65 2.91
C ALA A 881 -17.34 -12.93 2.15
N ARG A 882 -17.18 -11.61 2.29
CA ARG A 882 -16.08 -10.87 1.64
C ARG A 882 -14.71 -11.50 1.87
N ALA A 883 -14.37 -11.81 3.12
CA ALA A 883 -13.08 -12.43 3.47
C ALA A 883 -12.96 -13.93 3.10
N ILE A 884 -14.06 -14.52 2.58
CA ILE A 884 -14.20 -15.94 2.22
C ILE A 884 -14.34 -16.13 0.70
N SER A 885 -14.84 -15.12 -0.03
CA SER A 885 -15.32 -15.20 -1.42
C SER A 885 -14.32 -15.82 -2.38
N ARG A 886 -13.05 -15.41 -2.32
CA ARG A 886 -11.98 -15.94 -3.18
C ARG A 886 -11.76 -17.46 -3.01
N PHE A 887 -12.00 -17.99 -1.80
CA PHE A 887 -11.78 -19.41 -1.50
C PHE A 887 -12.93 -20.29 -2.00
N CYS A 888 -14.15 -19.77 -2.10
CA CYS A 888 -15.28 -20.49 -2.68
C CYS A 888 -14.94 -21.03 -4.08
N GLY A 889 -14.38 -20.16 -4.94
CA GLY A 889 -13.92 -20.58 -6.27
C GLY A 889 -12.73 -21.54 -6.25
N ALA A 890 -11.83 -21.42 -5.26
CA ALA A 890 -10.73 -22.37 -5.11
C ALA A 890 -11.22 -23.77 -4.71
N TYR A 891 -12.20 -23.88 -3.82
CA TYR A 891 -12.78 -25.18 -3.44
C TYR A 891 -13.48 -25.86 -4.62
N GLU A 892 -14.24 -25.11 -5.42
CA GLU A 892 -14.92 -25.63 -6.62
C GLU A 892 -13.94 -26.12 -7.68
N LEU A 893 -12.85 -25.38 -7.93
CA LEU A 893 -11.79 -25.80 -8.85
C LEU A 893 -11.03 -27.03 -8.34
N ALA A 894 -10.85 -27.13 -7.02
CA ALA A 894 -10.17 -28.27 -6.41
C ALA A 894 -11.04 -29.54 -6.46
N ASP A 895 -12.35 -29.43 -6.24
CA ASP A 895 -13.33 -30.51 -6.36
C ASP A 895 -14.72 -29.91 -6.65
N PRO A 896 -15.31 -30.18 -7.83
CA PRO A 896 -16.63 -29.68 -8.20
C PRO A 896 -17.74 -30.03 -7.20
N ALA A 897 -17.62 -31.12 -6.44
CA ALA A 897 -18.57 -31.47 -5.39
C ALA A 897 -18.61 -30.43 -4.24
N SER A 898 -17.57 -29.61 -4.11
CA SER A 898 -17.48 -28.53 -3.12
C SER A 898 -18.37 -27.32 -3.42
N ALA A 899 -19.00 -27.27 -4.60
CA ALA A 899 -19.97 -26.22 -4.95
C ALA A 899 -21.12 -26.12 -3.93
N GLY A 900 -21.42 -27.22 -3.20
CA GLY A 900 -22.37 -27.20 -2.08
C GLY A 900 -22.00 -26.24 -0.95
N PHE A 901 -20.71 -25.96 -0.72
CA PHE A 901 -20.27 -24.94 0.25
C PHE A 901 -20.61 -23.53 -0.24
N THR A 902 -20.28 -23.18 -1.48
CA THR A 902 -20.63 -21.88 -2.08
C THR A 902 -22.15 -21.67 -2.10
N GLY A 903 -22.91 -22.69 -2.49
CA GLY A 903 -24.38 -22.66 -2.44
C GLY A 903 -24.93 -22.39 -1.04
N ARG A 904 -24.31 -22.97 0.00
CA ARG A 904 -24.67 -22.70 1.40
C ARG A 904 -24.34 -21.26 1.81
N VAL A 905 -23.18 -20.73 1.43
CA VAL A 905 -22.79 -19.34 1.71
C VAL A 905 -23.81 -18.38 1.08
N ARG A 906 -24.13 -18.58 -0.20
CA ARG A 906 -25.12 -17.77 -0.93
C ARG A 906 -26.50 -17.84 -0.26
N ALA A 907 -26.99 -19.05 0.03
CA ALA A 907 -28.29 -19.25 0.67
C ALA A 907 -28.36 -18.60 2.05
N ASP A 908 -27.28 -18.63 2.83
CA ASP A 908 -27.22 -17.98 4.15
C ASP A 908 -27.31 -16.45 4.02
N ILE A 909 -26.56 -15.85 3.09
CA ILE A 909 -26.56 -14.41 2.83
C ILE A 909 -27.95 -13.95 2.36
N ALA A 910 -28.58 -14.67 1.43
CA ALA A 910 -29.88 -14.33 0.84
C ALA A 910 -31.02 -14.22 1.88
N ARG A 911 -30.91 -14.87 3.05
CA ARG A 911 -31.90 -14.75 4.14
C ARG A 911 -32.01 -13.34 4.73
N HIS A 912 -31.02 -12.49 4.49
CA HIS A 912 -30.98 -11.10 4.94
C HIS A 912 -30.97 -10.13 3.76
N ASP A 913 -31.29 -10.61 2.55
CA ASP A 913 -31.50 -9.71 1.44
C ASP A 913 -32.87 -9.02 1.56
N ASP A 914 -32.94 -7.78 1.12
CA ASP A 914 -34.12 -6.93 1.16
C ASP A 914 -34.51 -6.64 -0.30
N PRO A 915 -35.64 -7.14 -0.81
CA PRO A 915 -36.07 -6.88 -2.17
C PRO A 915 -36.23 -5.39 -2.51
N ASP A 916 -36.55 -4.54 -1.52
CA ASP A 916 -36.69 -3.09 -1.70
C ASP A 916 -35.33 -2.37 -1.66
N ALA A 917 -34.31 -3.04 -1.14
CA ALA A 917 -32.94 -2.56 -1.07
C ALA A 917 -31.91 -3.69 -1.36
N PRO A 918 -31.87 -4.27 -2.56
CA PRO A 918 -31.17 -5.53 -2.78
C PRO A 918 -29.65 -5.40 -2.61
N LEU A 919 -29.05 -6.43 -2.03
CA LEU A 919 -27.61 -6.61 -1.96
C LEU A 919 -27.04 -6.70 -3.37
N THR A 920 -26.05 -5.86 -3.65
CA THR A 920 -25.46 -5.75 -4.98
C THR A 920 -23.94 -5.78 -4.86
N ASP A 921 -23.28 -6.69 -5.57
CA ASP A 921 -21.83 -6.73 -5.64
C ASP A 921 -21.28 -5.66 -6.59
N LEU A 922 -20.05 -5.20 -6.32
CA LEU A 922 -19.26 -4.40 -7.25
C LEU A 922 -18.26 -5.31 -7.96
N CYS A 923 -18.69 -5.91 -9.07
CA CYS A 923 -17.92 -6.93 -9.77
C CYS A 923 -16.81 -6.30 -10.63
N ALA A 924 -15.60 -6.27 -10.08
CA ALA A 924 -14.39 -5.80 -10.77
C ALA A 924 -13.15 -6.56 -10.29
N VAL A 925 -12.39 -7.15 -11.22
CA VAL A 925 -11.18 -7.92 -10.89
C VAL A 925 -9.94 -7.05 -10.96
N LEU A 926 -9.87 -6.13 -11.93
CA LEU A 926 -8.80 -5.13 -12.08
C LEU A 926 -7.40 -5.76 -12.14
N GLY A 927 -7.28 -6.91 -12.84
CA GLY A 927 -6.03 -7.65 -12.99
C GLY A 927 -5.50 -8.33 -11.71
N ILE A 928 -6.25 -8.35 -10.60
CA ILE A 928 -5.80 -8.90 -9.31
C ILE A 928 -6.49 -10.24 -9.03
N ASN A 929 -5.74 -11.35 -8.99
CA ASN A 929 -6.29 -12.69 -8.77
C ASN A 929 -7.10 -12.86 -7.48
N SER A 930 -6.79 -12.09 -6.44
CA SER A 930 -7.54 -12.15 -5.17
C SER A 930 -8.94 -11.56 -5.27
N ASN A 931 -9.28 -10.86 -6.36
CA ASN A 931 -10.61 -10.33 -6.63
C ASN A 931 -11.51 -11.31 -7.40
N ILE A 932 -10.98 -12.47 -7.82
CA ILE A 932 -11.75 -13.50 -8.52
C ILE A 932 -12.56 -14.30 -7.50
N HIS A 933 -13.88 -14.36 -7.68
CA HIS A 933 -14.77 -15.15 -6.83
C HIS A 933 -16.04 -15.56 -7.60
N PRO A 934 -16.75 -16.62 -7.16
CA PRO A 934 -18.07 -16.95 -7.69
C PRO A 934 -19.11 -15.90 -7.27
N PRO A 935 -20.27 -15.85 -7.95
CA PRO A 935 -21.36 -14.95 -7.57
C PRO A 935 -21.96 -15.38 -6.23
N LEU A 936 -21.86 -14.52 -5.21
CA LEU A 936 -22.40 -14.78 -3.86
C LEU A 936 -23.65 -13.94 -3.54
N LEU A 937 -23.88 -12.87 -4.31
CA LEU A 937 -25.07 -12.02 -4.24
C LEU A 937 -25.86 -12.19 -5.54
N ASP A 938 -27.17 -11.98 -5.48
CA ASP A 938 -28.05 -12.19 -6.64
C ASP A 938 -27.90 -11.07 -7.69
N ARG A 939 -27.44 -9.88 -7.28
CA ARG A 939 -27.22 -8.74 -8.18
C ARG A 939 -25.76 -8.29 -8.17
N HIS A 940 -25.32 -7.72 -9.28
CA HIS A 940 -24.00 -7.11 -9.41
C HIS A 940 -24.04 -5.87 -10.32
N LEU A 941 -23.18 -4.89 -10.06
CA LEU A 941 -22.88 -3.81 -10.97
C LEU A 941 -21.86 -4.26 -12.00
N ARG A 942 -22.11 -3.97 -13.29
CA ARG A 942 -21.09 -4.14 -14.33
C ARG A 942 -20.12 -2.97 -14.28
N TYR A 943 -18.87 -3.25 -13.94
CA TYR A 943 -17.80 -2.26 -14.01
C TYR A 943 -17.31 -2.10 -15.47
N PRO A 944 -16.90 -0.91 -15.93
CA PRO A 944 -16.55 -0.71 -17.33
C PRO A 944 -15.48 -1.68 -17.82
N CYS A 945 -15.73 -2.27 -18.98
CA CYS A 945 -14.89 -3.30 -19.60
C CYS A 945 -14.64 -4.53 -18.71
N GLY A 946 -15.55 -4.81 -17.76
CA GLY A 946 -15.47 -5.91 -16.80
C GLY A 946 -16.77 -6.74 -16.75
N THR A 947 -16.61 -8.03 -16.42
CA THR A 947 -17.67 -9.05 -16.25
C THR A 947 -18.37 -9.51 -17.55
N PRO A 948 -18.60 -10.83 -17.77
CA PRO A 948 -19.37 -11.32 -18.90
C PRO A 948 -20.85 -10.89 -18.82
N GLU A 949 -21.58 -10.98 -19.94
CA GLU A 949 -22.99 -10.57 -20.03
C GLU A 949 -23.90 -11.28 -19.02
N ARG A 950 -23.56 -12.52 -18.63
CA ARG A 950 -24.27 -13.28 -17.59
C ARG A 950 -23.29 -13.80 -16.56
N TRP A 951 -23.56 -13.50 -15.29
CA TRP A 951 -22.79 -14.00 -14.16
C TRP A 951 -23.74 -14.38 -13.02
N GLY A 952 -23.65 -15.62 -12.54
CA GLY A 952 -24.60 -16.16 -11.56
C GLY A 952 -26.02 -16.37 -12.06
N GLY A 953 -26.24 -16.28 -13.39
CA GLY A 953 -27.56 -16.37 -14.01
C GLY A 953 -28.24 -15.00 -14.23
N ASP A 954 -27.62 -13.91 -13.78
CA ASP A 954 -28.12 -12.54 -13.91
C ASP A 954 -27.28 -11.72 -14.91
N ALA A 955 -27.90 -10.75 -15.59
CA ALA A 955 -27.25 -9.92 -16.60
C ALA A 955 -26.42 -8.76 -16.02
N GLY A 956 -26.58 -8.47 -14.72
CA GLY A 956 -26.00 -7.33 -14.03
C GLY A 956 -26.73 -6.02 -14.30
N ILE A 957 -26.38 -4.99 -13.52
CA ILE A 957 -26.92 -3.64 -13.62
C ILE A 957 -25.90 -2.74 -14.34
N SER A 958 -26.36 -2.00 -15.36
CA SER A 958 -25.55 -0.97 -16.02
C SER A 958 -25.34 0.23 -15.11
N LEU A 959 -24.14 0.80 -15.13
CA LEU A 959 -23.86 2.07 -14.45
C LEU A 959 -24.64 3.26 -15.04
N GLU A 960 -25.08 3.19 -16.30
CA GLU A 960 -25.92 4.22 -16.94
C GLU A 960 -27.35 4.24 -16.39
N GLU A 961 -27.81 3.12 -15.84
CA GLU A 961 -29.11 2.98 -15.20
C GLU A 961 -29.08 3.43 -13.74
N CYS A 962 -27.89 3.71 -13.19
CA CYS A 962 -27.73 4.04 -11.79
C CYS A 962 -27.91 5.53 -11.51
N TRP A 963 -28.55 5.82 -10.37
CA TRP A 963 -28.77 7.17 -9.86
C TRP A 963 -28.21 7.31 -8.44
N ALA A 964 -27.69 8.48 -8.12
CA ALA A 964 -27.16 8.83 -6.81
C ALA A 964 -28.11 9.81 -6.11
N GLU A 965 -28.44 9.57 -4.85
CA GLU A 965 -29.20 10.49 -4.01
C GLU A 965 -28.55 10.65 -2.64
N VAL A 966 -28.80 11.78 -1.98
CA VAL A 966 -28.42 12.01 -0.60
C VAL A 966 -29.59 11.61 0.29
N ASP A 967 -29.39 10.61 1.12
CA ASP A 967 -30.24 10.32 2.26
C ASP A 967 -30.03 11.40 3.32
N VAL A 968 -30.89 12.42 3.31
CA VAL A 968 -30.76 13.59 4.20
C VAL A 968 -30.82 13.20 5.68
N PRO A 969 -31.78 12.37 6.14
CA PRO A 969 -31.77 11.88 7.52
C PRO A 969 -30.49 11.15 7.93
N ALA A 970 -29.94 10.31 7.06
CA ALA A 970 -28.72 9.55 7.37
C ALA A 970 -27.42 10.29 7.02
N GLY A 971 -27.46 11.42 6.32
CA GLY A 971 -26.25 12.16 5.89
C GLY A 971 -25.33 11.36 4.97
N ARG A 972 -25.87 10.48 4.12
CA ARG A 972 -25.09 9.55 3.28
C ARG A 972 -25.56 9.53 1.83
N LEU A 973 -24.68 9.10 0.93
CA LEU A 973 -25.05 8.81 -0.46
C LEU A 973 -25.69 7.42 -0.57
N ARG A 974 -26.74 7.32 -1.39
CA ARG A 974 -27.37 6.06 -1.78
C ARG A 974 -27.31 5.91 -3.29
N LEU A 975 -27.07 4.68 -3.72
CA LEU A 975 -27.14 4.29 -5.12
C LEU A 975 -28.52 3.69 -5.39
N ARG A 976 -29.10 3.94 -6.56
CA ARG A 976 -30.41 3.42 -6.97
C ARG A 976 -30.34 2.82 -8.35
N HIS A 977 -31.14 1.77 -8.60
CA HIS A 977 -31.42 1.30 -9.94
C HIS A 977 -32.59 2.07 -10.52
N GLY A 978 -32.33 2.95 -11.49
CA GLY A 978 -33.32 3.88 -12.04
C GLY A 978 -33.63 5.06 -11.12
N ARG A 979 -34.30 6.08 -11.68
CA ARG A 979 -34.61 7.33 -10.98
C ARG A 979 -35.54 7.13 -9.77
N SER A 980 -36.45 6.16 -9.87
CA SER A 980 -37.46 5.85 -8.84
C SER A 980 -37.50 4.36 -8.45
N GLY A 981 -36.57 3.53 -8.91
CA GLY A 981 -36.51 2.09 -8.55
C GLY A 981 -35.95 1.83 -7.14
N PRO A 982 -35.47 0.63 -6.81
CA PRO A 982 -34.95 0.34 -5.47
C PRO A 982 -33.60 1.01 -5.21
N ALA A 983 -33.31 1.26 -3.93
CA ALA A 983 -31.95 1.60 -3.49
C ALA A 983 -31.09 0.33 -3.53
N LEU A 984 -29.80 0.45 -3.82
CA LEU A 984 -28.88 -0.69 -3.89
C LEU A 984 -27.98 -0.69 -2.67
N ARG A 985 -27.89 -1.83 -1.98
CA ARG A 985 -26.91 -2.03 -0.90
C ARG A 985 -25.63 -2.57 -1.51
N LEU A 986 -24.70 -1.66 -1.82
CA LEU A 986 -23.45 -2.01 -2.48
C LEU A 986 -22.47 -2.65 -1.50
N VAL A 987 -22.08 -3.90 -1.76
CA VAL A 987 -21.12 -4.67 -0.95
C VAL A 987 -20.02 -5.20 -1.86
N PRO A 988 -18.88 -4.49 -2.01
CA PRO A 988 -17.77 -4.98 -2.80
C PRO A 988 -17.15 -6.23 -2.16
N LEU A 989 -17.27 -7.39 -2.83
CA LEU A 989 -16.74 -8.67 -2.33
C LEU A 989 -15.27 -8.93 -2.65
N ASN A 990 -14.62 -7.98 -3.31
CA ASN A 990 -13.22 -8.07 -3.71
C ASN A 990 -12.23 -7.64 -2.59
N PHE A 991 -10.95 -7.95 -2.78
CA PHE A 991 -9.88 -7.74 -1.80
C PHE A 991 -9.00 -6.52 -2.14
N LEU A 992 -9.52 -5.58 -2.94
CA LEU A 992 -8.78 -4.42 -3.40
C LEU A 992 -8.52 -3.43 -2.26
N LEU A 993 -7.30 -2.89 -2.22
CA LEU A 993 -6.97 -1.73 -1.38
C LEU A 993 -7.48 -0.46 -2.09
N ASN A 994 -8.37 0.30 -1.44
CA ASN A 994 -9.02 1.48 -2.01
C ASN A 994 -8.02 2.50 -2.60
N ASP A 995 -6.85 2.68 -1.99
CA ASP A 995 -5.80 3.61 -2.45
C ASP A 995 -5.18 3.22 -3.80
N LEU A 996 -5.29 1.96 -4.20
CA LEU A 996 -4.76 1.42 -5.45
C LEU A 996 -5.85 1.24 -6.52
N ALA A 997 -7.10 1.54 -6.17
CA ALA A 997 -8.23 1.39 -7.06
C ALA A 997 -8.31 2.54 -8.09
N PRO A 998 -8.89 2.29 -9.29
CA PRO A 998 -9.22 3.34 -10.25
C PRO A 998 -10.14 4.42 -9.65
N GLN A 999 -10.11 5.63 -10.21
CA GLN A 999 -10.79 6.80 -9.62
C GLN A 999 -12.31 6.61 -9.54
N PHE A 1000 -12.91 6.03 -10.57
CA PHE A 1000 -14.33 5.75 -10.62
C PHE A 1000 -14.71 4.63 -9.64
N TYR A 1001 -13.88 3.59 -9.49
CA TYR A 1001 -14.06 2.57 -8.45
C TYR A 1001 -14.08 3.19 -7.04
N ARG A 1002 -13.12 4.09 -6.76
CA ARG A 1002 -13.08 4.83 -5.49
C ARG A 1002 -14.33 5.68 -5.28
N PHE A 1003 -14.88 6.25 -6.34
CA PHE A 1003 -16.15 6.98 -6.28
C PHE A 1003 -17.33 6.06 -5.96
N LEU A 1004 -17.39 4.85 -6.54
CA LEU A 1004 -18.43 3.86 -6.22
C LEU A 1004 -18.39 3.41 -4.75
N ASN A 1005 -17.19 3.35 -4.15
CA ASN A 1005 -17.07 3.05 -2.72
C ASN A 1005 -17.76 4.06 -1.80
N PHE A 1006 -18.09 5.27 -2.27
CA PHE A 1006 -18.89 6.21 -1.48
C PHE A 1006 -20.32 5.76 -1.22
N PHE A 1007 -20.81 4.81 -2.03
CA PHE A 1007 -22.12 4.18 -1.89
C PHE A 1007 -22.08 2.84 -1.14
N GLY A 1008 -20.88 2.35 -0.81
CA GLY A 1008 -20.68 1.07 -0.17
C GLY A 1008 -21.16 1.04 1.29
N THR A 1009 -21.61 -0.13 1.75
CA THR A 1009 -21.96 -0.37 3.16
C THR A 1009 -20.74 -0.19 4.09
N GLY A 1010 -19.55 -0.57 3.61
CA GLY A 1010 -18.28 -0.49 4.31
C GLY A 1010 -17.25 -1.44 3.68
N ALA A 1011 -16.02 -1.45 4.20
CA ALA A 1011 -14.99 -2.37 3.73
C ALA A 1011 -14.26 -3.11 4.85
N LEU A 1012 -13.33 -2.42 5.50
CA LEU A 1012 -12.50 -2.95 6.59
C LEU A 1012 -12.62 -2.01 7.78
N ALA A 1013 -12.65 -2.57 8.98
CA ALA A 1013 -12.60 -1.79 10.20
C ALA A 1013 -11.19 -1.85 10.78
N ASN A 1014 -10.48 -0.73 10.70
CA ASN A 1014 -9.12 -0.62 11.18
C ASN A 1014 -9.12 -0.27 12.67
N ILE A 1015 -9.36 -1.25 13.54
CA ILE A 1015 -9.40 -1.01 14.99
C ILE A 1015 -8.04 -0.49 15.48
N ALA A 1016 -6.95 -1.20 15.14
CA ALA A 1016 -5.55 -0.87 15.44
C ALA A 1016 -5.37 -0.12 16.78
N TRP A 1017 -5.98 -0.66 17.85
CA TRP A 1017 -6.29 0.06 19.08
C TRP A 1017 -5.11 0.88 19.61
N TRP A 1018 -3.98 0.21 19.86
CA TRP A 1018 -2.79 0.87 20.41
C TRP A 1018 -2.05 1.74 19.40
N ASP A 1019 -2.19 1.51 18.10
CA ASP A 1019 -1.63 2.43 17.10
C ASP A 1019 -2.37 3.76 17.09
N ARG A 1020 -3.70 3.75 17.24
CA ARG A 1020 -4.50 4.98 17.31
C ARG A 1020 -4.27 5.73 18.62
N VAL A 1021 -4.30 5.01 19.75
CA VAL A 1021 -4.01 5.59 21.07
C VAL A 1021 -2.62 6.23 21.06
N ASP A 1022 -1.60 5.54 20.54
CA ASP A 1022 -0.24 6.09 20.46
C ASP A 1022 -0.16 7.30 19.52
N GLN A 1023 -0.81 7.22 18.35
CA GLN A 1023 -0.77 8.29 17.36
C GLN A 1023 -1.45 9.60 17.84
N ARG A 1024 -2.40 9.51 18.77
CA ARG A 1024 -3.11 10.68 19.30
C ARG A 1024 -2.43 11.33 20.50
N ARG A 1025 -1.33 10.76 20.99
CA ARG A 1025 -0.57 11.35 22.10
C ARG A 1025 0.22 12.58 21.66
N PRO A 1026 0.30 13.63 22.51
CA PRO A 1026 1.12 14.80 22.24
C PRO A 1026 2.62 14.51 22.31
N GLU A 1027 3.05 13.59 23.18
CA GLU A 1027 4.46 13.22 23.36
C GLU A 1027 4.68 11.72 23.11
N ARG A 1028 5.72 11.38 22.33
CA ARG A 1028 6.09 10.00 21.99
C ARG A 1028 7.57 9.69 22.28
N ASN A 1029 8.07 10.20 23.40
CA ASN A 1029 9.45 9.99 23.83
C ASN A 1029 9.60 8.64 24.55
N GLY A 1030 10.76 8.01 24.38
CA GLY A 1030 11.11 6.75 25.04
C GLY A 1030 10.22 5.56 24.69
N ILE A 1031 10.38 4.48 25.46
CA ILE A 1031 9.64 3.23 25.29
C ILE A 1031 8.26 3.32 25.91
N ARG A 1032 7.23 2.97 25.14
CA ARG A 1032 5.82 3.06 25.57
C ARG A 1032 5.19 1.69 25.59
N ARG A 1033 4.50 1.38 26.70
CA ARG A 1033 3.93 0.06 26.99
C ARG A 1033 2.41 0.13 27.01
N TYR A 1034 1.78 -0.91 26.50
CA TYR A 1034 0.34 -1.00 26.33
C TYR A 1034 -0.16 -2.38 26.78
N PRO A 1035 -1.15 -2.46 27.69
CA PRO A 1035 -1.68 -3.74 28.17
C PRO A 1035 -2.47 -4.48 27.08
N ARG A 1036 -2.86 -5.72 27.34
CA ARG A 1036 -3.87 -6.42 26.53
C ARG A 1036 -5.24 -5.78 26.74
N VAL A 1037 -6.03 -5.58 25.68
CA VAL A 1037 -7.41 -5.07 25.79
C VAL A 1037 -8.39 -6.22 25.59
N ARG A 1038 -9.31 -6.37 26.54
CA ARG A 1038 -10.28 -7.47 26.56
C ARG A 1038 -11.71 -6.98 26.78
N LEU A 1039 -12.66 -7.59 26.08
CA LEU A 1039 -14.09 -7.50 26.38
C LEU A 1039 -14.59 -8.92 26.63
N ASP A 1040 -14.96 -9.23 27.87
CA ASP A 1040 -15.26 -10.60 28.30
C ASP A 1040 -14.15 -11.56 27.85
N ASP A 1041 -14.45 -12.69 27.22
CA ASP A 1041 -13.45 -13.65 26.73
C ASP A 1041 -12.84 -13.33 25.35
N VAL A 1042 -13.05 -12.11 24.84
CA VAL A 1042 -12.55 -11.65 23.53
C VAL A 1042 -11.44 -10.61 23.69
N VAL A 1043 -10.26 -10.89 23.12
CA VAL A 1043 -9.11 -9.97 23.08
C VAL A 1043 -9.17 -9.14 21.80
N LEU A 1044 -9.17 -7.81 21.95
CA LEU A 1044 -9.23 -6.85 20.85
C LEU A 1044 -7.86 -6.26 20.50
N ALA A 1045 -6.97 -6.17 21.48
CA ALA A 1045 -5.61 -5.72 21.29
C ALA A 1045 -4.66 -6.53 22.15
N ARG A 1046 -3.59 -7.03 21.54
CA ARG A 1046 -2.49 -7.69 22.23
C ARG A 1046 -1.68 -6.67 23.03
N ARG A 1047 -1.04 -7.11 24.11
CA ARG A 1047 -0.01 -6.33 24.80
C ARG A 1047 1.05 -5.89 23.79
N ALA A 1048 1.43 -4.62 23.84
CA ALA A 1048 2.28 -4.01 22.83
C ALA A 1048 3.32 -3.06 23.44
N TRP A 1049 4.44 -2.91 22.75
CA TRP A 1049 5.51 -1.98 23.08
C TRP A 1049 5.86 -1.18 21.83
N LYS A 1050 5.94 0.14 22.00
CA LYS A 1050 6.45 1.06 20.99
C LYS A 1050 7.85 1.48 21.41
N VAL A 1051 8.83 1.15 20.57
CA VAL A 1051 10.25 1.31 20.87
C VAL A 1051 10.88 2.19 19.79
N PRO A 1052 11.26 3.44 20.10
CA PRO A 1052 12.10 4.24 19.22
C PRO A 1052 13.43 3.51 18.95
N VAL A 1053 13.94 3.61 17.72
CA VAL A 1053 15.21 2.94 17.35
C VAL A 1053 16.39 3.45 18.18
N SER A 1054 16.32 4.69 18.70
CA SER A 1054 17.31 5.25 19.63
C SER A 1054 17.37 4.55 20.99
N GLU A 1055 16.33 3.80 21.35
CA GLU A 1055 16.25 3.03 22.60
C GLU A 1055 16.77 1.58 22.44
N LEU A 1056 17.22 1.20 21.23
CA LEU A 1056 17.88 -0.07 21.02
C LEU A 1056 19.33 -0.03 21.56
N PRO A 1057 19.89 -1.16 22.00
CA PRO A 1057 21.25 -1.20 22.50
C PRO A 1057 22.25 -0.80 21.40
N ASP A 1058 23.33 -0.09 21.78
CA ASP A 1058 24.45 0.16 20.87
C ASP A 1058 25.22 -1.16 20.66
N LEU A 1059 25.23 -1.59 19.40
CA LEU A 1059 25.75 -2.88 18.95
C LEU A 1059 27.06 -2.72 18.17
N ASN A 1060 27.58 -1.50 18.02
CA ASN A 1060 28.78 -1.25 17.22
C ASN A 1060 30.02 -1.88 17.84
N GLY A 1061 30.76 -2.65 17.04
CA GLY A 1061 32.02 -3.28 17.45
C GLY A 1061 31.88 -4.50 18.38
N LEU A 1062 30.66 -4.91 18.74
CA LEU A 1062 30.44 -6.10 19.58
C LEU A 1062 30.63 -7.40 18.79
N SER A 1063 31.07 -8.46 19.48
CA SER A 1063 31.03 -9.82 18.94
C SER A 1063 29.58 -10.29 18.76
N ARG A 1064 29.37 -11.42 18.07
CA ARG A 1064 28.02 -12.00 17.89
C ARG A 1064 27.39 -12.41 19.23
N LEU A 1065 28.18 -13.04 20.11
CA LEU A 1065 27.75 -13.41 21.45
C LEU A 1065 27.40 -12.17 22.27
N ASP A 1066 28.27 -11.16 22.27
CA ASP A 1066 28.04 -9.93 23.06
C ASP A 1066 26.85 -9.12 22.53
N THR A 1067 26.64 -9.14 21.21
CA THR A 1067 25.43 -8.61 20.57
C THR A 1067 24.18 -9.30 21.10
N HIS A 1068 24.16 -10.64 21.14
CA HIS A 1068 23.00 -11.39 21.64
C HIS A 1068 22.76 -11.11 23.13
N ARG A 1069 23.81 -11.12 23.97
CA ARG A 1069 23.72 -10.74 25.40
C ARG A 1069 23.21 -9.31 25.60
N ALA A 1070 23.68 -8.34 24.80
CA ALA A 1070 23.21 -6.96 24.86
C ALA A 1070 21.71 -6.85 24.53
N VAL A 1071 21.26 -7.57 23.50
CA VAL A 1071 19.83 -7.65 23.15
C VAL A 1071 19.01 -8.32 24.25
N ARG A 1072 19.51 -9.39 24.89
CA ARG A 1072 18.81 -10.08 25.99
C ARG A 1072 18.65 -9.18 27.23
N ARG A 1073 19.71 -8.47 27.63
CA ARG A 1073 19.64 -7.48 28.71
C ARG A 1073 18.61 -6.41 28.40
N TRP A 1074 18.70 -5.81 27.21
CA TRP A 1074 17.72 -4.82 26.76
C TRP A 1074 16.28 -5.36 26.79
N ARG A 1075 16.05 -6.58 26.28
CA ARG A 1075 14.74 -7.26 26.34
C ARG A 1075 14.22 -7.34 27.77
N ALA A 1076 15.07 -7.73 28.73
CA ALA A 1076 14.72 -7.86 30.14
C ALA A 1076 14.40 -6.50 30.78
N ASP A 1077 15.23 -5.48 30.53
CA ASP A 1077 15.05 -4.11 31.02
C ASP A 1077 13.74 -3.50 30.50
N VAL A 1078 13.37 -3.79 29.25
CA VAL A 1078 12.11 -3.34 28.65
C VAL A 1078 10.90 -4.11 29.19
N GLY A 1079 11.10 -5.35 29.63
CA GLY A 1079 10.03 -6.26 30.05
C GLY A 1079 9.28 -6.89 28.87
N LEU A 1080 9.98 -7.17 27.76
CA LEU A 1080 9.43 -7.91 26.62
C LEU A 1080 9.35 -9.41 26.94
N PRO A 1081 8.38 -10.17 26.38
CA PRO A 1081 8.38 -11.64 26.39
C PRO A 1081 9.58 -12.25 25.63
N GLU A 1082 9.82 -13.56 25.77
CA GLU A 1082 10.88 -14.25 24.99
C GLU A 1082 10.53 -14.27 23.50
N GLN A 1083 9.24 -14.41 23.18
CA GLN A 1083 8.74 -14.43 21.81
C GLN A 1083 7.76 -13.28 21.59
N VAL A 1084 8.04 -12.49 20.57
CA VAL A 1084 7.22 -11.34 20.18
C VAL A 1084 7.09 -11.26 18.66
N PHE A 1085 6.02 -10.62 18.20
CA PHE A 1085 5.91 -10.17 16.82
C PHE A 1085 6.38 -8.72 16.70
N CYS A 1086 7.37 -8.47 15.86
CA CYS A 1086 7.94 -7.15 15.60
C CYS A 1086 7.54 -6.63 14.22
N ARG A 1087 7.11 -5.36 14.12
CA ARG A 1087 6.92 -4.66 12.84
C ARG A 1087 7.53 -3.26 12.88
N SER A 1088 7.94 -2.77 11.71
CA SER A 1088 8.52 -1.43 11.51
C SER A 1088 7.57 -0.45 10.83
N MET A 1089 6.37 -0.90 10.45
CA MET A 1089 5.36 -0.09 9.78
C MET A 1089 4.10 0.05 10.64
N THR A 1090 3.66 1.28 10.83
CA THR A 1090 2.39 1.64 11.45
C THR A 1090 1.51 2.29 10.40
N VAL A 1091 0.25 1.84 10.28
CA VAL A 1091 -0.71 2.47 9.38
C VAL A 1091 -1.14 3.80 10.00
N PRO A 1092 -1.04 4.93 9.27
CA PRO A 1092 -1.44 6.22 9.80
C PRO A 1092 -2.93 6.28 10.14
N ASP A 1093 -3.27 6.90 11.27
CA ASP A 1093 -4.65 7.23 11.63
C ASP A 1093 -5.14 8.40 10.74
N PRO A 1094 -6.22 8.24 9.95
CA PRO A 1094 -6.71 9.30 9.06
C PRO A 1094 -7.21 10.55 9.79
N LEU A 1095 -7.54 10.44 11.10
CA LEU A 1095 -8.02 11.56 11.92
C LEU A 1095 -6.90 12.29 12.68
N VAL A 1096 -5.64 11.93 12.40
CA VAL A 1096 -4.47 12.64 12.93
C VAL A 1096 -3.85 13.50 11.81
N PRO A 1097 -3.66 14.82 12.04
CA PRO A 1097 -3.02 15.69 11.06
C PRO A 1097 -1.61 15.20 10.72
N ARG A 1098 -1.27 15.23 9.42
CA ARG A 1098 0.07 14.93 8.93
C ARG A 1098 0.61 16.13 8.19
N THR A 1099 1.93 16.31 8.26
CA THR A 1099 2.64 17.25 7.40
C THR A 1099 2.58 16.78 5.93
N ASN A 1100 2.77 17.71 5.00
CA ASN A 1100 2.80 17.36 3.57
C ASN A 1100 3.89 16.32 3.27
N ASP A 1101 5.05 16.43 3.93
CA ASP A 1101 6.18 15.51 3.74
C ASP A 1101 5.87 14.09 4.24
N GLU A 1102 5.19 13.96 5.38
CA GLU A 1102 4.73 12.65 5.89
C GLU A 1102 3.69 12.02 4.96
N GLN A 1103 2.78 12.84 4.42
CA GLN A 1103 1.78 12.38 3.48
C GLN A 1103 2.40 11.93 2.16
N GLU A 1104 3.36 12.71 1.62
CA GLU A 1104 4.09 12.36 0.41
C GLU A 1104 4.94 11.10 0.62
N SER A 1105 5.66 11.00 1.74
CA SER A 1105 6.43 9.79 2.10
C SER A 1105 5.54 8.56 2.18
N TRP A 1106 4.36 8.68 2.79
CA TRP A 1106 3.39 7.59 2.87
C TRP A 1106 2.87 7.19 1.48
N SER A 1107 2.48 8.16 0.66
CA SER A 1107 2.02 7.91 -0.72
C SER A 1107 3.11 7.23 -1.56
N GLN A 1108 4.37 7.68 -1.49
CA GLN A 1108 5.50 7.06 -2.18
C GLN A 1108 5.76 5.63 -1.69
N ARG A 1109 5.64 5.36 -0.38
CA ARG A 1109 5.76 4.00 0.18
C ARG A 1109 4.64 3.09 -0.32
N LEU A 1110 3.40 3.57 -0.36
CA LEU A 1110 2.26 2.80 -0.87
C LEU A 1110 2.39 2.50 -2.36
N GLN A 1111 2.84 3.47 -3.17
CA GLN A 1111 3.10 3.30 -4.60
C GLN A 1111 4.15 2.21 -4.87
N LYS A 1112 5.22 2.19 -4.09
CA LYS A 1112 6.26 1.14 -4.16
C LYS A 1112 5.79 -0.22 -3.61
N PHE A 1113 4.59 -0.27 -3.05
CA PHE A 1113 3.93 -1.42 -2.44
C PHE A 1113 4.86 -2.13 -1.45
N PRO A 1114 4.84 -1.78 -0.15
CA PRO A 1114 5.89 -2.17 0.78
C PRO A 1114 6.08 -3.69 0.82
N THR A 1115 7.31 -4.16 1.05
CA THR A 1115 7.58 -5.59 0.98
C THR A 1115 6.84 -6.34 2.09
N SER A 1116 6.67 -7.65 1.95
CA SER A 1116 6.01 -8.42 3.02
C SER A 1116 6.73 -8.31 4.36
N GLY A 1117 8.05 -8.10 4.36
CA GLY A 1117 8.85 -7.90 5.58
C GLY A 1117 8.67 -6.53 6.22
N GLU A 1118 8.15 -5.52 5.51
CA GLU A 1118 7.73 -4.24 6.10
C GLU A 1118 6.32 -4.28 6.65
N ARG A 1119 5.40 -4.89 5.89
CA ARG A 1119 3.97 -4.84 6.22
C ARG A 1119 3.55 -5.84 7.28
N LYS A 1120 4.17 -7.03 7.30
CA LYS A 1120 3.73 -8.13 8.17
C LYS A 1120 4.66 -8.23 9.38
N PRO A 1121 4.12 -8.36 10.62
CA PRO A 1121 4.93 -8.58 11.80
C PRO A 1121 5.82 -9.82 11.65
N ALA A 1122 7.11 -9.74 11.97
CA ALA A 1122 8.07 -10.84 11.99
C ALA A 1122 8.17 -11.44 13.40
N LEU A 1123 8.32 -12.76 13.52
CA LEU A 1123 8.62 -13.38 14.81
C LEU A 1123 10.05 -12.99 15.21
N VAL A 1124 10.21 -12.54 16.45
CA VAL A 1124 11.51 -12.41 17.11
C VAL A 1124 11.46 -13.32 18.33
N ASP A 1125 12.34 -14.33 18.35
CA ASP A 1125 12.56 -15.19 19.50
C ASP A 1125 13.93 -14.84 20.08
N PHE A 1126 13.94 -14.26 21.28
CA PHE A 1126 15.16 -13.81 21.94
C PHE A 1126 16.02 -14.95 22.49
N ALA A 1127 15.49 -16.17 22.56
CA ALA A 1127 16.23 -17.38 22.87
C ALA A 1127 16.86 -18.05 21.63
N SER A 1128 16.60 -17.52 20.42
CA SER A 1128 17.12 -18.04 19.15
C SER A 1128 18.24 -17.16 18.59
N VAL A 1129 19.38 -17.78 18.28
CA VAL A 1129 20.55 -17.10 17.70
C VAL A 1129 20.24 -16.57 16.29
N THR A 1130 19.63 -17.41 15.45
CA THR A 1130 19.30 -17.11 14.06
C THR A 1130 18.13 -16.13 13.96
N SER A 1131 17.16 -16.18 14.89
CA SER A 1131 16.06 -15.22 14.95
C SER A 1131 16.55 -13.81 15.28
N VAL A 1132 17.37 -13.63 16.32
CA VAL A 1132 17.96 -12.34 16.70
C VAL A 1132 18.83 -11.80 15.55
N SER A 1133 19.68 -12.63 14.98
CA SER A 1133 20.53 -12.25 13.83
C SER A 1133 19.71 -11.81 12.62
N SER A 1134 18.63 -12.54 12.31
CA SER A 1134 17.69 -12.21 11.23
C SER A 1134 17.00 -10.88 11.48
N TRP A 1135 16.46 -10.67 12.69
CA TRP A 1135 15.77 -9.44 13.08
C TRP A 1135 16.68 -8.21 12.96
N LEU A 1136 17.89 -8.26 13.53
CA LEU A 1136 18.86 -7.17 13.45
C LEU A 1136 19.19 -6.80 12.00
N ARG A 1137 19.28 -7.79 11.10
CA ARG A 1137 19.52 -7.56 9.66
C ARG A 1137 18.35 -6.87 8.96
N THR A 1138 17.13 -7.03 9.48
CA THR A 1138 15.92 -6.40 8.92
C THR A 1138 15.71 -4.96 9.36
N LEU A 1139 16.47 -4.46 10.34
CA LEU A 1139 16.45 -3.05 10.74
C LEU A 1139 16.92 -2.18 9.57
N ARG A 1140 15.96 -1.61 8.83
CA ARG A 1140 16.22 -0.81 7.63
C ARG A 1140 16.72 0.59 7.98
N ARG A 1141 17.56 1.16 7.12
CA ARG A 1141 17.84 2.60 7.09
C ARG A 1141 16.53 3.36 6.89
N GLY A 1142 16.16 4.24 7.83
CA GLY A 1142 14.93 5.04 7.80
C GLY A 1142 13.78 4.54 8.68
N THR A 1143 13.96 3.45 9.43
CA THR A 1143 13.01 3.07 10.49
C THR A 1143 13.25 3.96 11.71
N THR A 1144 12.24 4.67 12.18
CA THR A 1144 12.34 5.52 13.38
C THR A 1144 11.82 4.82 14.64
N GLU A 1145 10.89 3.87 14.48
CA GLU A 1145 10.22 3.18 15.58
C GLU A 1145 9.85 1.73 15.21
N LEU A 1146 9.86 0.86 16.22
CA LEU A 1146 9.42 -0.53 16.14
C LEU A 1146 8.19 -0.74 17.04
N THR A 1147 7.28 -1.59 16.59
CA THR A 1147 6.20 -2.11 17.43
C THR A 1147 6.42 -3.59 17.70
N PHE A 1148 6.54 -3.94 18.98
CA PHE A 1148 6.53 -5.32 19.44
C PHE A 1148 5.14 -5.67 19.98
N GLN A 1149 4.67 -6.87 19.72
CA GLN A 1149 3.41 -7.42 20.24
C GLN A 1149 3.67 -8.79 20.83
N GLU A 1150 2.97 -9.13 21.91
CA GLU A 1150 3.05 -10.48 22.49
C GLU A 1150 2.61 -11.56 21.47
N CYS A 1151 3.21 -12.74 21.56
CA CYS A 1151 2.76 -13.91 20.82
C CYS A 1151 1.52 -14.52 21.50
N LEU A 1152 0.33 -14.18 21.00
CA LEU A 1152 -0.94 -14.73 21.49
C LEU A 1152 -1.76 -15.30 20.30
N PRO A 1153 -2.12 -16.60 20.30
CA PRO A 1153 -1.75 -17.65 21.26
C PRO A 1153 -0.25 -17.87 21.46
N GLU A 1154 0.14 -18.31 22.66
CA GLU A 1154 1.52 -18.69 22.99
C GLU A 1154 1.94 -19.94 22.19
N VAL A 1155 3.24 -20.07 21.89
CA VAL A 1155 3.77 -21.22 21.13
C VAL A 1155 3.83 -22.48 22.00
N ALA A 1156 4.11 -22.34 23.30
CA ALA A 1156 4.36 -23.45 24.23
C ALA A 1156 3.11 -24.10 24.83
N THR A 1157 1.96 -23.41 24.83
CA THR A 1157 0.72 -23.98 25.37
C THR A 1157 0.04 -24.82 24.30
N GLY A 1158 -0.14 -26.13 24.56
CA GLY A 1158 -0.95 -27.02 23.72
C GLY A 1158 -2.24 -26.31 23.31
N ARG A 1159 -2.43 -26.13 22.00
CA ARG A 1159 -3.49 -25.27 21.45
C ARG A 1159 -4.77 -26.06 21.27
N ALA A 1160 -5.88 -25.47 21.69
CA ALA A 1160 -7.21 -26.07 21.58
C ALA A 1160 -7.60 -26.33 20.12
N GLY A 1161 -8.03 -27.55 19.81
CA GLY A 1161 -8.80 -27.85 18.60
C GLY A 1161 -8.02 -28.17 17.32
N ASP A 1162 -6.70 -28.39 17.38
CA ASP A 1162 -5.99 -29.16 16.35
C ASP A 1162 -5.06 -30.19 17.01
N PRO A 1163 -5.33 -31.51 16.90
CA PRO A 1163 -4.46 -32.54 17.46
C PRO A 1163 -3.03 -32.51 16.90
N GLY A 1164 -2.82 -31.90 15.72
CA GLY A 1164 -1.50 -31.74 15.10
C GLY A 1164 -0.70 -30.54 15.63
N GLY A 1165 -1.27 -29.68 16.48
CA GLY A 1165 -0.58 -28.51 17.01
C GLY A 1165 -0.32 -27.38 15.99
N HIS A 1166 -1.10 -27.31 14.90
CA HIS A 1166 -0.99 -26.23 13.92
C HIS A 1166 -1.75 -24.99 14.36
N VAL A 1167 -1.22 -23.85 13.95
CA VAL A 1167 -1.85 -22.55 14.21
C VAL A 1167 -3.01 -22.35 13.25
N THR A 1168 -4.21 -22.19 13.81
CA THR A 1168 -5.45 -22.00 13.06
C THR A 1168 -6.03 -20.62 13.33
N GLU A 1169 -6.44 -19.93 12.28
CA GLU A 1169 -7.31 -18.74 12.33
C GLU A 1169 -8.65 -19.07 11.66
N PHE A 1170 -9.74 -18.70 12.30
CA PHE A 1170 -11.08 -18.84 11.75
C PHE A 1170 -11.55 -17.50 11.20
N THR A 1171 -12.10 -17.52 10.00
CA THR A 1171 -12.92 -16.44 9.45
C THR A 1171 -14.38 -16.84 9.65
N ILE A 1172 -15.08 -16.13 10.54
CA ILE A 1172 -16.48 -16.36 10.91
C ILE A 1172 -17.29 -15.08 10.70
N GLU A 1173 -18.62 -15.18 10.66
CA GLU A 1173 -19.47 -13.99 10.56
C GLU A 1173 -20.55 -13.98 11.63
N THR A 1174 -20.79 -12.80 12.19
CA THR A 1174 -22.00 -12.53 12.97
C THR A 1174 -22.98 -11.73 12.12
N THR A 1175 -24.25 -12.04 12.25
CA THR A 1175 -25.37 -11.41 11.54
C THR A 1175 -26.36 -10.85 12.56
N SER A 1176 -26.91 -9.66 12.31
CA SER A 1176 -28.01 -9.09 13.09
C SER A 1176 -29.28 -9.94 12.89
N GLU A 1177 -30.00 -10.29 13.95
CA GLU A 1177 -31.35 -10.87 13.81
C GLU A 1177 -32.20 -9.90 12.98
N ALA A 1178 -32.77 -10.39 11.87
CA ALA A 1178 -33.75 -9.65 11.12
C ALA A 1178 -34.95 -9.41 12.06
N GLY A 1179 -35.27 -8.14 12.30
CA GLY A 1179 -36.42 -7.73 13.12
C GLY A 1179 -37.74 -8.00 12.43
#